data_AF-A0AAE3NXE0-F1
#
_entry.id   AF-A0AAE3NXE0-F1
#
_cell.length_a   1.000
_cell.length_b   1.000
_cell.length_c   1.000
_cell.angle_alpha   90.00
_cell.angle_beta   90.00
_cell.angle_gamma   90.00
#
_symmetry.space_group_name_H-M   'P 1'
#
loop_
_entity.id
_entity.type
_entity.pdbx_description
1 polymer ?
#
loop_
_entity_poly.entity_id
_entity_poly.type
_entity_poly.pdbx_seq_one_letter_code
_entity_poly.pdbx_strand_id
1 'polypeptide(L)'
;MRHLILLLIGLLVSWPGTTKAGDLAVLLVQRTYEVHRSSPAMSRILDLVPGLEEAGYEVRVIEDAPMARLRREMQVAARHAEEADRLLILAAGQIISNRRDAFLLAVDAGVPGAFVAQQGLSIGALADLASGRDAPALVVAIDAPGDVRVGPDLTNGLAPDVLPRDAHFLAGPLHSVAPFLSDRVLVPGADLREVLRQAPPGLHVHVGPTHGAILPDAPSPKSFEGRLWALVTEENTVEAFRAYLGAFPEGRYAAEAEAAVSRLLVDEQRRARRAEEALRLSHDERRALQKHLLLLGDYHSAIDGIFGRGTRAAISAWQDRNGFAVTGYLDAEQAALLRQQGEAHAANIRAEAERRRREVERRDRLFWDATGAGADEAGLRRYLHRYPNGLYSDVARERLKEIAAERQARQERRDRNAWDTARAHDDIAAYRNYLAEFPDGLFAQEARARIATLRAAETERQLHLVRATRLRVEERLDAAGHPPGRIDGVFDAATRAAIADFQRRADLPATGYLTRQVLDALMAATPAPDPEDAWRWERFASGWPNWSDAHGWDDPSNYDTIQAVAVGADLYLIARANHGLKTYRLAPSGQWRRAADNDPQWSDDAGWNQMASYSTIQAVAVDGTLYLVARAPSGIVTLRLDKAHRRWRRAARNDPAWSNDHAWADASNYRTIQAVEAGGELYLLARANRGMITLRLDREKGAWERAARDDPEWSDAARWDDITNYATIQAVGTDHGLYLLARANRGMITLWLDPHSRRWERAAGNDPRWSDSYGWRDPSNYTTIQAVEAGGTLYLLARLNAGTKILRLDRGTKSWVEAATNAPGDGDDHGWNSASRYATLHGVEAGGRLFLLGRGKDGMVTHRLDPARGKWVLVAKDAPPWSDAHGWADRAYFATIQSVGTADGLYLFARSKSGMFGYRLMR
;
A
#
# COMPACT_ATOMS: atom_id res chain seq x y z
N MET A 1 33.51 -12.08 8.30
CA MET A 1 34.39 -11.34 9.24
C MET A 1 35.28 -12.27 10.08
N ARG A 2 34.75 -13.18 10.92
CA ARG A 2 35.56 -14.16 11.68
C ARG A 2 36.50 -15.01 10.79
N HIS A 3 36.03 -15.51 9.65
CA HIS A 3 36.86 -16.28 8.71
C HIS A 3 37.96 -15.45 8.01
N LEU A 4 37.76 -14.13 7.85
CA LEU A 4 38.75 -13.24 7.21
C LEU A 4 39.87 -12.84 8.19
N ILE A 5 39.50 -12.64 9.47
CA ILE A 5 40.46 -12.45 10.56
C ILE A 5 41.32 -13.71 10.75
N LEU A 6 40.71 -14.90 10.67
CA LEU A 6 41.44 -16.19 10.71
C LEU A 6 42.36 -16.39 9.48
N LEU A 7 41.95 -15.93 8.29
CA LEU A 7 42.77 -15.95 7.07
C LEU A 7 43.97 -14.99 7.16
N LEU A 8 43.78 -13.77 7.66
CA LEU A 8 44.86 -12.79 7.86
C LEU A 8 45.83 -13.21 8.98
N ILE A 9 45.34 -13.90 10.01
CA ILE A 9 46.19 -14.56 11.03
C ILE A 9 46.99 -15.71 10.41
N GLY A 10 46.38 -16.51 9.52
CA GLY A 10 47.07 -17.56 8.76
C GLY A 10 48.13 -17.04 7.78
N LEU A 11 47.93 -15.84 7.20
CA LEU A 11 48.90 -15.14 6.35
C LEU A 11 50.10 -14.60 7.14
N LEU A 12 49.93 -14.24 8.41
CA LEU A 12 51.03 -13.86 9.31
C LEU A 12 51.96 -15.03 9.68
N VAL A 13 51.50 -16.27 9.52
CA VAL A 13 52.27 -17.50 9.83
C VAL A 13 52.86 -18.14 8.56
N SER A 14 52.43 -17.72 7.37
CA SER A 14 52.86 -18.29 6.09
C SER A 14 53.73 -17.34 5.27
N TRP A 15 54.89 -16.96 5.79
CA TRP A 15 56.00 -16.50 4.93
C TRP A 15 57.08 -17.59 4.86
N PRO A 16 57.36 -18.18 3.69
CA PRO A 16 58.48 -19.09 3.53
C PRO A 16 59.77 -18.28 3.43
N GLY A 17 60.61 -18.32 4.45
CA GLY A 17 61.91 -17.68 4.37
C GLY A 17 62.61 -17.47 5.70
N THR A 18 63.10 -18.56 6.30
CA THR A 18 64.46 -18.74 6.83
C THR A 18 64.45 -19.85 7.88
N THR A 19 65.22 -20.89 7.59
CA THR A 19 65.47 -22.06 8.42
C THR A 19 66.12 -21.65 9.75
N LYS A 20 65.32 -21.61 10.81
CA LYS A 20 65.71 -22.00 12.16
C LYS A 20 64.91 -23.25 12.50
N ALA A 21 65.55 -24.26 13.08
CA ALA A 21 64.87 -25.49 13.45
C ALA A 21 63.67 -25.16 14.37
N GLY A 22 62.48 -25.60 13.97
CA GLY A 22 61.22 -25.30 14.67
C GLY A 22 60.76 -26.45 15.55
N ASP A 23 59.71 -26.22 16.32
CA ASP A 23 59.01 -27.27 17.07
C ASP A 23 58.38 -28.27 16.08
N LEU A 24 58.47 -29.59 16.34
CA LEU A 24 57.99 -30.64 15.42
C LEU A 24 56.92 -31.50 16.07
N ALA A 25 55.80 -31.69 15.38
CA ALA A 25 54.73 -32.60 15.78
C ALA A 25 54.50 -33.67 14.71
N VAL A 26 54.59 -34.94 15.07
CA VAL A 26 54.37 -36.08 14.16
C VAL A 26 53.14 -36.85 14.64
N LEU A 27 52.06 -36.83 13.84
CA LEU A 27 50.81 -37.50 14.15
C LEU A 27 50.63 -38.70 13.21
N LEU A 28 50.77 -39.91 13.76
CA LEU A 28 50.54 -41.18 13.09
C LEU A 28 49.12 -41.67 13.44
N VAL A 29 48.19 -41.61 12.48
CA VAL A 29 46.77 -41.86 12.75
C VAL A 29 46.25 -42.96 11.83
N GLN A 30 46.01 -44.14 12.41
CA GLN A 30 45.57 -45.34 11.70
C GLN A 30 44.12 -45.67 12.08
N ARG A 31 43.20 -45.32 11.18
CA ARG A 31 41.74 -45.43 11.33
C ARG A 31 41.17 -46.60 10.55
N THR A 32 41.66 -46.81 9.34
CA THR A 32 40.99 -47.64 8.33
C THR A 32 41.86 -48.84 7.98
N TYR A 33 41.57 -50.02 8.52
CA TYR A 33 42.36 -51.24 8.27
C TYR A 33 41.71 -52.11 7.20
N GLU A 34 42.54 -52.75 6.36
CA GLU A 34 42.07 -53.63 5.28
C GLU A 34 41.51 -54.96 5.81
N VAL A 35 42.15 -55.50 6.87
CA VAL A 35 41.80 -56.82 7.44
C VAL A 35 41.12 -56.69 8.81
N HIS A 36 41.45 -55.66 9.58
CA HIS A 36 41.01 -55.50 10.97
C HIS A 36 39.88 -54.48 11.12
N ARG A 37 39.25 -54.43 12.30
CA ARG A 37 38.18 -53.47 12.56
C ARG A 37 38.68 -52.03 12.50
N SER A 38 38.15 -51.26 11.57
CA SER A 38 38.41 -49.82 11.49
C SER A 38 37.86 -49.06 12.70
N SER A 39 38.58 -48.03 13.14
CA SER A 39 38.26 -47.19 14.28
C SER A 39 38.19 -45.71 13.88
N PRO A 40 37.04 -45.27 13.31
CA PRO A 40 36.86 -43.89 12.86
C PRO A 40 37.08 -42.85 13.97
N ALA A 41 36.86 -43.23 15.23
CA ALA A 41 37.04 -42.34 16.39
C ALA A 41 38.46 -41.76 16.49
N MET A 42 39.50 -42.42 15.93
CA MET A 42 40.86 -41.87 15.95
C MET A 42 41.00 -40.59 15.12
N SER A 43 40.02 -40.22 14.27
CA SER A 43 40.03 -38.95 13.54
C SER A 43 40.00 -37.73 14.46
N ARG A 44 39.48 -37.87 15.69
CA ARG A 44 39.44 -36.78 16.70
C ARG A 44 40.83 -36.28 17.11
N ILE A 45 41.87 -37.07 16.85
CA ILE A 45 43.25 -36.65 17.09
C ILE A 45 43.68 -35.53 16.13
N LEU A 46 43.10 -35.49 14.94
CA LEU A 46 43.40 -34.46 13.95
C LEU A 46 42.83 -33.09 14.34
N ASP A 47 41.89 -33.04 15.29
CA ASP A 47 41.37 -31.79 15.87
C ASP A 47 42.47 -30.98 16.59
N LEU A 48 43.60 -31.62 16.93
CA LEU A 48 44.75 -30.98 17.56
C LEU A 48 45.65 -30.24 16.55
N VAL A 49 45.56 -30.56 15.25
CA VAL A 49 46.45 -30.01 14.21
C VAL A 49 46.39 -28.48 14.16
N PRO A 50 45.22 -27.82 14.09
CA PRO A 50 45.16 -26.36 13.99
C PRO A 50 45.79 -25.67 15.20
N GLY A 51 45.61 -26.21 16.41
CA GLY A 51 46.18 -25.64 17.62
C GLY A 51 47.70 -25.80 17.73
N LEU A 52 48.24 -26.90 17.20
CA LEU A 52 49.69 -27.12 17.12
C LEU A 52 50.33 -26.21 16.06
N GLU A 53 49.72 -26.08 14.89
CA GLU A 53 50.16 -25.15 13.84
C GLU A 53 50.12 -23.69 14.31
N GLU A 54 49.06 -23.29 15.02
CA GLU A 54 48.93 -21.96 15.65
C GLU A 54 50.03 -21.71 16.70
N ALA A 55 50.44 -22.76 17.42
CA ALA A 55 51.53 -22.70 18.39
C ALA A 55 52.94 -22.72 17.76
N GLY A 56 53.04 -22.80 16.42
CA GLY A 56 54.31 -22.74 15.69
C GLY A 56 54.97 -24.09 15.42
N TYR A 57 54.27 -25.20 15.61
CA TYR A 57 54.79 -26.53 15.25
C TYR A 57 54.77 -26.76 13.74
N GLU A 58 55.83 -27.36 13.20
CA GLU A 58 55.77 -28.11 11.95
C GLU A 58 54.98 -29.40 12.21
N VAL A 59 53.73 -29.47 11.73
CA VAL A 59 52.88 -30.64 11.95
C VAL A 59 52.93 -31.58 10.76
N ARG A 60 53.35 -32.82 10.99
CA ARG A 60 53.40 -33.91 10.01
C ARG A 60 52.37 -34.96 10.34
N VAL A 61 51.31 -35.03 9.53
CA VAL A 61 50.25 -36.01 9.69
C VAL A 61 50.43 -37.16 8.70
N ILE A 62 50.49 -38.38 9.22
CA ILE A 62 50.59 -39.62 8.45
C ILE A 62 49.36 -40.47 8.77
N GLU A 63 48.35 -40.36 7.91
CA GLU A 63 47.07 -41.06 8.07
C GLU A 63 46.98 -42.31 7.20
N ASP A 64 46.30 -43.33 7.74
CA ASP A 64 45.84 -44.54 7.04
C ASP A 64 46.91 -45.09 6.09
N ALA A 65 48.15 -45.15 6.58
CA ALA A 65 49.32 -45.39 5.77
C ALA A 65 49.73 -46.88 5.83
N PRO A 66 49.97 -47.52 4.66
CA PRO A 66 50.53 -48.87 4.63
C PRO A 66 51.97 -48.86 5.13
N MET A 67 52.48 -50.02 5.56
CA MET A 67 53.76 -50.10 6.27
C MET A 67 54.94 -49.51 5.47
N ALA A 68 54.93 -49.66 4.15
CA ALA A 68 55.95 -49.09 3.27
C ALA A 68 55.96 -47.55 3.31
N ARG A 69 54.81 -46.90 3.44
CA ARG A 69 54.69 -45.44 3.56
C ARG A 69 55.08 -44.98 4.96
N LEU A 70 54.56 -45.64 6.01
CA LEU A 70 54.94 -45.32 7.39
C LEU A 70 56.45 -45.31 7.58
N ARG A 71 57.15 -46.34 7.08
CA ARG A 71 58.61 -46.42 7.19
C ARG A 71 59.32 -45.26 6.50
N ARG A 72 58.90 -44.89 5.28
CA ARG A 72 59.52 -43.79 4.53
C ARG A 72 59.30 -42.45 5.21
N GLU A 73 58.06 -42.16 5.60
CA GLU A 73 57.72 -40.89 6.26
C GLU A 73 58.39 -40.77 7.63
N MET A 74 58.48 -41.87 8.39
CA MET A 74 59.20 -41.88 9.67
C MET A 74 60.71 -41.70 9.53
N GLN A 75 61.32 -42.19 8.45
CA GLN A 75 62.73 -41.91 8.18
C GLN A 75 62.99 -40.43 7.87
N VAL A 76 62.01 -39.73 7.29
CA VAL A 76 62.07 -38.28 7.08
C VAL A 76 61.84 -37.55 8.39
N ALA A 77 60.80 -37.93 9.13
CA ALA A 77 60.44 -37.32 10.40
C ALA A 77 61.55 -37.47 11.46
N ALA A 78 62.24 -38.60 11.50
CA ALA A 78 63.36 -38.82 12.42
C ALA A 78 64.51 -37.80 12.23
N ARG A 79 64.84 -37.45 10.98
CA ARG A 79 65.88 -36.44 10.69
C ARG A 79 65.47 -35.04 11.17
N HIS A 80 64.21 -34.68 10.97
CA HIS A 80 63.69 -33.39 11.44
C HIS A 80 63.54 -33.36 12.97
N ALA A 81 63.24 -34.52 13.57
CA ALA A 81 63.13 -34.64 15.01
C ALA A 81 64.47 -34.38 15.68
N GLU A 82 65.60 -34.86 15.15
CA GLU A 82 66.94 -34.60 15.70
C GLU A 82 67.26 -33.09 15.84
N GLU A 83 66.72 -32.26 14.96
CA GLU A 83 66.97 -30.82 14.93
C GLU A 83 65.92 -29.99 15.71
N ALA A 84 64.78 -30.57 16.08
CA ALA A 84 63.64 -29.83 16.63
C ALA A 84 63.86 -29.31 18.06
N ASP A 85 63.43 -28.07 18.33
CA ASP A 85 63.51 -27.46 19.66
C ASP A 85 62.50 -28.05 20.66
N ARG A 86 61.39 -28.62 20.16
CA ARG A 86 60.40 -29.41 20.92
C ARG A 86 59.85 -30.51 20.03
N LEU A 87 59.52 -31.66 20.61
CA LEU A 87 59.07 -32.82 19.86
C LEU A 87 57.80 -33.43 20.43
N LEU A 88 56.74 -33.49 19.64
CA LEU A 88 55.52 -34.23 19.96
C LEU A 88 55.34 -35.37 18.96
N ILE A 89 55.32 -36.62 19.42
CA ILE A 89 54.99 -37.78 18.58
C ILE A 89 53.70 -38.39 19.11
N LEU A 90 52.68 -38.50 18.26
CA LEU A 90 51.39 -39.09 18.61
C LEU A 90 51.10 -40.26 17.68
N ALA A 91 51.00 -41.47 18.25
CA ALA A 91 50.66 -42.70 17.57
C ALA A 91 49.27 -43.18 18.00
N ALA A 92 48.30 -43.16 17.09
CA ALA A 92 46.91 -43.53 17.35
C ALA A 92 46.43 -44.62 16.39
N GLY A 93 45.96 -45.74 16.93
CA GLY A 93 45.49 -46.88 16.12
C GLY A 93 45.46 -48.18 16.90
N GLN A 94 45.39 -49.32 16.21
CA GLN A 94 45.44 -50.63 16.82
C GLN A 94 46.87 -50.92 17.26
N ILE A 95 47.08 -51.09 18.57
CA ILE A 95 48.38 -51.37 19.14
C ILE A 95 48.44 -52.84 19.56
N ILE A 96 49.49 -53.54 19.15
CA ILE A 96 49.75 -54.92 19.55
C ILE A 96 51.08 -54.97 20.29
N SER A 97 51.10 -55.66 21.42
CA SER A 97 52.32 -55.82 22.22
C SER A 97 52.82 -57.26 22.20
N ASN A 98 54.13 -57.41 22.41
CA ASN A 98 54.75 -58.67 22.76
C ASN A 98 55.52 -58.50 24.08
N ARG A 99 56.33 -59.48 24.48
CA ARG A 99 57.12 -59.40 25.73
C ARG A 99 58.27 -58.37 25.71
N ARG A 100 58.54 -57.72 24.59
CA ARG A 100 59.70 -56.85 24.36
C ARG A 100 59.32 -55.44 23.93
N ASP A 101 58.20 -55.25 23.22
CA ASP A 101 57.83 -53.98 22.60
C ASP A 101 56.33 -53.95 22.23
N ALA A 102 55.85 -52.76 21.87
CA ALA A 102 54.53 -52.51 21.33
C ALA A 102 54.60 -51.94 19.90
N PHE A 103 53.60 -52.24 19.08
CA PHE A 103 53.59 -51.91 17.66
C PHE A 103 52.27 -51.26 17.26
N LEU A 104 52.33 -50.08 16.65
CA LEU A 104 51.21 -49.47 15.94
C LEU A 104 51.05 -50.17 14.58
N LEU A 105 49.96 -50.91 14.38
CA LEU A 105 49.73 -51.63 13.13
C LEU A 105 49.53 -50.67 11.94
N ALA A 106 50.07 -51.04 10.78
CA ALA A 106 49.77 -50.38 9.51
C ALA A 106 48.39 -50.81 8.97
N VAL A 107 47.80 -50.02 8.07
CA VAL A 107 46.46 -50.35 7.50
C VAL A 107 46.42 -51.66 6.73
N ASP A 108 47.53 -52.03 6.10
CA ASP A 108 47.72 -53.24 5.30
C ASP A 108 48.22 -54.44 6.15
N ALA A 109 48.23 -54.30 7.48
CA ALA A 109 48.60 -55.37 8.37
C ALA A 109 47.57 -56.51 8.28
N GLY A 110 48.04 -57.70 7.87
CA GLY A 110 47.29 -58.95 8.02
C GLY A 110 47.21 -59.39 9.49
N VAL A 111 46.91 -60.67 9.73
CA VAL A 111 46.90 -61.24 11.10
C VAL A 111 48.31 -61.17 11.72
N PRO A 112 48.52 -60.39 12.80
CA PRO A 112 49.84 -60.23 13.41
C PRO A 112 50.39 -61.53 14.00
N GLY A 113 51.68 -61.81 13.76
CA GLY A 113 52.37 -63.00 14.25
C GLY A 113 53.82 -62.72 14.68
N ALA A 114 54.68 -63.74 14.67
CA ALA A 114 56.06 -63.64 15.15
C ALA A 114 56.89 -62.51 14.50
N PHE A 115 56.51 -62.05 13.30
CA PHE A 115 57.16 -60.96 12.56
C PHE A 115 56.36 -59.64 12.58
N VAL A 116 55.64 -59.35 13.66
CA VAL A 116 54.80 -58.13 13.80
C VAL A 116 55.57 -56.82 13.50
N ALA A 117 56.88 -56.77 13.71
CA ALA A 117 57.72 -55.62 13.35
C ALA A 117 57.77 -55.30 11.85
N GLN A 118 57.37 -56.23 10.97
CA GLN A 118 57.21 -55.98 9.53
C GLN A 118 55.81 -55.46 9.17
N GLN A 119 54.88 -55.46 10.13
CA GLN A 119 53.45 -55.17 9.94
C GLN A 119 52.99 -53.96 10.78
N GLY A 120 53.83 -53.48 11.70
CA GLY A 120 53.56 -52.31 12.52
C GLY A 120 54.84 -51.58 12.91
N LEU A 121 54.69 -50.30 13.24
CA LEU A 121 55.77 -49.44 13.69
C LEU A 121 56.00 -49.62 15.20
N SER A 122 57.24 -49.89 15.59
CA SER A 122 57.65 -50.01 16.99
C SER A 122 57.43 -48.70 17.74
N ILE A 123 56.66 -48.76 18.83
CA ILE A 123 56.47 -47.66 19.78
C ILE A 123 57.75 -47.42 20.57
N GLY A 124 58.52 -48.48 20.87
CA GLY A 124 59.88 -48.37 21.42
C GLY A 124 60.78 -47.47 20.59
N ALA A 125 60.85 -47.72 19.28
CA ALA A 125 61.66 -46.92 18.36
C ALA A 125 61.18 -45.46 18.25
N LEU A 126 59.88 -45.19 18.42
CA LEU A 126 59.36 -43.82 18.50
C LEU A 126 59.80 -43.11 19.79
N ALA A 127 59.86 -43.84 20.90
CA ALA A 127 60.36 -43.29 22.15
C ALA A 127 61.86 -43.02 22.11
N ASP A 128 62.64 -43.87 21.45
CA ASP A 128 64.07 -43.66 21.26
C ASP A 128 64.37 -42.33 20.56
N LEU A 129 63.50 -41.87 19.64
CA LEU A 129 63.60 -40.55 19.00
C LEU A 129 63.37 -39.37 19.98
N ALA A 130 62.61 -39.61 21.05
CA ALA A 130 62.32 -38.64 22.10
C ALA A 130 63.30 -38.70 23.28
N SER A 131 64.08 -39.78 23.40
CA SER A 131 65.04 -40.01 24.46
C SER A 131 66.34 -39.22 24.27
N GLY A 132 66.99 -38.86 25.38
CA GLY A 132 68.33 -38.24 25.39
C GLY A 132 68.39 -36.79 24.87
N ARG A 133 67.23 -36.14 24.69
CA ARG A 133 67.13 -34.74 24.23
C ARG A 133 67.25 -33.78 25.41
N ASP A 134 67.84 -32.59 25.18
CA ASP A 134 67.80 -31.48 26.14
C ASP A 134 66.47 -30.70 26.09
N ALA A 135 65.76 -30.83 24.96
CA ALA A 135 64.48 -30.21 24.65
C ALA A 135 63.26 -31.00 25.18
N PRO A 136 62.13 -30.32 25.51
CA PRO A 136 60.87 -30.99 25.80
C PRO A 136 60.43 -31.93 24.68
N ALA A 137 60.21 -33.19 25.00
CA ALA A 137 59.72 -34.18 24.06
C ALA A 137 58.69 -35.08 24.72
N LEU A 138 57.60 -35.39 24.01
CA LEU A 138 56.50 -36.22 24.47
C LEU A 138 56.09 -37.23 23.41
N VAL A 139 55.97 -38.50 23.81
CA VAL A 139 55.41 -39.56 22.97
C VAL A 139 54.06 -39.99 23.54
N VAL A 140 53.05 -39.98 22.69
CA VAL A 140 51.67 -40.31 23.05
C VAL A 140 51.22 -41.52 22.25
N ALA A 141 50.80 -42.60 22.93
CA ALA A 141 50.27 -43.80 22.28
C ALA A 141 48.78 -44.00 22.64
N ILE A 142 47.92 -44.00 21.63
CA ILE A 142 46.47 -44.05 21.80
C ILE A 142 45.95 -45.33 21.17
N ASP A 143 45.53 -46.25 22.03
CA ASP A 143 45.04 -47.54 21.58
C ASP A 143 43.58 -47.44 21.11
N ALA A 144 43.34 -47.95 19.90
CA ALA A 144 42.02 -48.01 19.31
C ALA A 144 41.23 -49.19 19.87
N PRO A 145 39.96 -49.01 20.23
CA PRO A 145 39.16 -50.09 20.80
C PRO A 145 38.90 -51.21 19.77
N GLY A 146 39.26 -52.45 20.11
CA GLY A 146 38.91 -53.65 19.35
C GLY A 146 39.90 -54.80 19.52
N ASP A 147 39.39 -56.03 19.56
CA ASP A 147 40.24 -57.22 19.61
C ASP A 147 40.72 -57.59 18.20
N VAL A 148 42.01 -57.40 17.92
CA VAL A 148 42.66 -57.94 16.72
C VAL A 148 42.95 -59.41 16.96
N ARG A 149 42.75 -60.24 15.94
CA ARG A 149 43.21 -61.63 16.02
C ARG A 149 44.73 -61.64 15.92
N VAL A 150 45.41 -62.12 16.95
CA VAL A 150 46.88 -62.14 17.02
C VAL A 150 47.43 -63.55 17.26
N GLY A 151 48.70 -63.76 16.93
CA GLY A 151 49.44 -64.99 17.23
C GLY A 151 49.69 -65.21 18.72
N PRO A 152 50.11 -66.43 19.13
CA PRO A 152 50.15 -66.87 20.53
C PRO A 152 51.10 -66.09 21.46
N ASP A 153 52.07 -65.35 20.91
CA ASP A 153 53.05 -64.54 21.67
C ASP A 153 52.72 -63.03 21.68
N LEU A 154 51.54 -62.65 21.20
CA LEU A 154 51.09 -61.27 21.05
C LEU A 154 49.84 -61.00 21.89
N THR A 155 49.70 -59.77 22.37
CA THR A 155 48.55 -59.30 23.14
C THR A 155 47.98 -58.04 22.51
N ASN A 156 46.65 -57.95 22.44
CA ASN A 156 45.97 -56.72 22.06
C ASN A 156 46.22 -55.61 23.08
N GLY A 157 46.37 -54.41 22.55
CA GLY A 157 46.64 -53.22 23.31
C GLY A 157 48.08 -53.11 23.79
N LEU A 158 48.30 -52.02 24.49
CA LEU A 158 49.61 -51.65 25.01
C LEU A 158 49.91 -52.41 26.30
N ALA A 159 51.01 -53.17 26.33
CA ALA A 159 51.52 -53.76 27.55
C ALA A 159 52.38 -52.71 28.30
N PRO A 160 52.00 -52.28 29.52
CA PRO A 160 52.71 -51.20 30.21
C PRO A 160 54.17 -51.55 30.56
N ASP A 161 54.47 -52.83 30.77
CA ASP A 161 55.80 -53.30 31.19
C ASP A 161 56.86 -53.22 30.07
N VAL A 162 56.42 -53.10 28.80
CA VAL A 162 57.33 -52.97 27.64
C VAL A 162 57.50 -51.53 27.19
N LEU A 163 56.95 -50.57 27.94
CA LEU A 163 57.09 -49.16 27.63
C LEU A 163 58.51 -48.64 27.94
N PRO A 164 59.09 -47.82 27.03
CA PRO A 164 60.39 -47.20 27.23
C PRO A 164 60.41 -46.28 28.46
N ARG A 165 61.53 -46.31 29.21
CA ARG A 165 61.69 -45.59 30.48
C ARG A 165 62.56 -44.33 30.40
N ASP A 166 62.90 -43.89 29.18
CA ASP A 166 63.90 -42.84 28.98
C ASP A 166 63.35 -41.59 28.26
N ALA A 167 62.03 -41.45 28.14
CA ALA A 167 61.34 -40.28 27.55
C ALA A 167 60.00 -40.00 28.24
N HIS A 168 59.42 -38.80 28.11
CA HIS A 168 58.04 -38.59 28.55
C HIS A 168 57.09 -39.39 27.67
N PHE A 169 56.28 -40.21 28.31
CA PHE A 169 55.39 -41.12 27.62
C PHE A 169 54.00 -41.08 28.24
N LEU A 170 52.99 -41.01 27.39
CA LEU A 170 51.58 -40.99 27.78
C LEU A 170 50.81 -41.99 26.93
N ALA A 171 50.10 -42.92 27.54
CA ALA A 171 49.30 -43.86 26.79
C ALA A 171 48.03 -44.33 27.48
N GLY A 172 47.09 -44.79 26.67
CA GLY A 172 45.81 -45.28 27.13
C GLY A 172 44.74 -45.19 26.04
N PRO A 173 43.47 -45.42 26.41
CA PRO A 173 42.38 -45.33 25.46
C PRO A 173 42.10 -43.87 25.07
N LEU A 174 41.64 -43.66 23.83
CA LEU A 174 41.34 -42.33 23.27
C LEU A 174 40.53 -41.42 24.19
N HIS A 175 39.49 -41.95 24.85
CA HIS A 175 38.58 -41.16 25.69
C HIS A 175 39.25 -40.60 26.95
N SER A 176 40.37 -41.19 27.38
CA SER A 176 41.15 -40.72 28.55
C SER A 176 42.34 -39.88 28.12
N VAL A 177 43.01 -40.24 27.02
CA VAL A 177 44.22 -39.53 26.56
C VAL A 177 43.87 -38.19 25.94
N ALA A 178 42.86 -38.11 25.06
CA ALA A 178 42.59 -36.90 24.30
C ALA A 178 42.23 -35.68 25.18
N PRO A 179 41.32 -35.78 26.18
CA PRO A 179 41.00 -34.64 27.05
C PRO A 179 42.18 -34.23 27.94
N PHE A 180 42.95 -35.19 28.45
CA PHE A 180 44.13 -34.87 29.26
C PHE A 180 45.22 -34.18 28.45
N LEU A 181 45.41 -34.60 27.19
CA LEU A 181 46.33 -33.98 26.26
C LEU A 181 45.91 -32.55 25.92
N SER A 182 44.63 -32.29 25.60
CA SER A 182 44.15 -30.94 25.28
C SER A 182 44.13 -29.99 26.47
N ASP A 183 43.66 -30.47 27.62
CA ASP A 183 43.27 -29.57 28.71
C ASP A 183 44.41 -29.27 29.68
N ARG A 184 45.46 -30.11 29.69
CA ARG A 184 46.53 -30.06 30.69
C ARG A 184 47.91 -30.06 30.08
N VAL A 185 48.15 -30.86 29.04
CA VAL A 185 49.48 -31.02 28.43
C VAL A 185 49.73 -29.95 27.37
N LEU A 186 48.78 -29.74 26.45
CA LEU A 186 48.85 -28.73 25.39
C LEU A 186 48.37 -27.35 25.89
N VAL A 187 48.93 -26.89 27.01
CA VAL A 187 48.68 -25.57 27.58
C VAL A 187 49.96 -24.73 27.51
N PRO A 188 49.93 -23.51 26.95
CA PRO A 188 51.10 -22.61 26.89
C PRO A 188 51.80 -22.48 28.24
N GLY A 189 53.11 -22.77 28.29
CA GLY A 189 53.93 -22.63 29.50
C GLY A 189 53.75 -23.72 30.57
N ALA A 190 52.95 -24.77 30.35
CA ALA A 190 52.76 -25.85 31.32
C ALA A 190 53.96 -26.81 31.38
N ASP A 191 54.58 -26.99 32.56
CA ASP A 191 55.72 -27.91 32.73
C ASP A 191 55.29 -29.37 32.59
N LEU A 192 55.91 -30.07 31.63
CA LEU A 192 55.51 -31.41 31.24
C LEU A 192 55.68 -32.45 32.37
N ARG A 193 56.70 -32.31 33.23
CA ARG A 193 56.92 -33.26 34.33
C ARG A 193 55.82 -33.15 35.36
N GLU A 194 55.43 -31.91 35.69
CA GLU A 194 54.41 -31.67 36.69
C GLU A 194 53.03 -32.09 36.20
N VAL A 195 52.70 -31.78 34.95
CA VAL A 195 51.43 -32.18 34.34
C VAL A 195 51.30 -33.70 34.28
N LEU A 196 52.33 -34.43 33.81
CA LEU A 196 52.26 -35.87 33.63
C LEU A 196 52.13 -36.64 34.96
N ARG A 197 52.69 -36.12 36.08
CA ARG A 197 52.48 -36.71 37.41
C ARG A 197 51.03 -36.65 37.89
N GLN A 198 50.23 -35.75 37.33
CA GLN A 198 48.83 -35.54 37.68
C GLN A 198 47.87 -36.34 36.77
N ALA A 199 48.38 -37.30 36.00
CA ALA A 199 47.57 -38.07 35.08
C ALA A 199 46.46 -38.86 35.81
N PRO A 200 45.23 -38.87 35.26
CA PRO A 200 44.11 -39.58 35.86
C PRO A 200 44.31 -41.12 35.87
N PRO A 201 43.65 -41.84 36.78
CA PRO A 201 43.67 -43.31 36.79
C PRO A 201 43.21 -43.90 35.45
N GLY A 202 43.92 -44.91 34.96
CA GLY A 202 43.64 -45.54 33.65
C GLY A 202 44.49 -45.02 32.48
N LEU A 203 45.37 -44.04 32.73
CA LEU A 203 46.46 -43.68 31.82
C LEU A 203 47.78 -44.30 32.30
N HIS A 204 48.54 -44.83 31.34
CA HIS A 204 49.90 -45.28 31.54
C HIS A 204 50.84 -44.12 31.24
N VAL A 205 51.54 -43.65 32.26
CA VAL A 205 52.43 -42.50 32.14
C VAL A 205 53.82 -42.86 32.63
N HIS A 206 54.81 -42.48 31.85
CA HIS A 206 56.20 -42.46 32.28
C HIS A 206 56.73 -41.04 32.19
N VAL A 207 57.36 -40.57 33.28
CA VAL A 207 57.90 -39.21 33.36
C VAL A 207 59.40 -39.29 33.13
N GLY A 208 59.84 -38.80 31.98
CA GLY A 208 61.23 -38.70 31.57
C GLY A 208 62.01 -37.58 32.28
N PRO A 209 63.29 -37.39 31.90
CA PRO A 209 64.21 -36.48 32.58
C PRO A 209 64.07 -34.99 32.18
N THR A 210 63.50 -34.68 31.01
CA THR A 210 63.45 -33.30 30.45
C THR A 210 62.42 -32.41 31.17
N HIS A 211 62.72 -31.10 31.28
CA HIS A 211 61.85 -30.08 31.88
C HIS A 211 61.34 -29.11 30.82
N GLY A 212 60.29 -28.34 31.14
CA GLY A 212 59.76 -27.31 30.24
C GLY A 212 58.44 -27.67 29.59
N ALA A 213 57.88 -26.70 28.87
CA ALA A 213 56.56 -26.79 28.28
C ALA A 213 56.59 -27.30 26.84
N ILE A 214 55.58 -28.09 26.47
CA ILE A 214 55.40 -28.53 25.09
C ILE A 214 54.91 -27.34 24.23
N LEU A 215 54.03 -26.45 24.71
CA LEU A 215 53.63 -25.24 23.99
C LEU A 215 54.40 -23.97 24.43
N PRO A 216 54.78 -23.04 23.51
CA PRO A 216 55.48 -21.81 23.85
C PRO A 216 54.57 -20.78 24.56
N ASP A 217 55.17 -19.79 25.23
CA ASP A 217 54.42 -18.71 25.91
C ASP A 217 53.66 -17.83 24.90
N ALA A 218 52.42 -17.45 25.21
CA ALA A 218 51.59 -16.65 24.31
C ALA A 218 52.15 -15.22 24.09
N PRO A 219 52.19 -14.69 22.85
CA PRO A 219 52.68 -13.33 22.59
C PRO A 219 51.73 -12.25 23.10
N SER A 220 52.30 -11.11 23.55
CA SER A 220 51.51 -10.01 24.13
C SER A 220 50.65 -9.25 23.09
N PRO A 221 49.46 -8.73 23.48
CA PRO A 221 48.52 -8.04 22.58
C PRO A 221 49.10 -6.85 21.80
N LYS A 222 50.06 -6.11 22.40
CA LYS A 222 50.69 -4.93 21.77
C LYS A 222 51.55 -5.28 20.55
N SER A 223 52.12 -6.48 20.52
CA SER A 223 52.97 -6.91 19.39
C SER A 223 52.16 -7.37 18.18
N PHE A 224 50.89 -7.77 18.40
CA PHE A 224 50.02 -8.35 17.38
C PHE A 224 49.34 -7.29 16.52
N GLU A 225 48.82 -6.21 17.11
CA GLU A 225 48.18 -5.10 16.39
C GLU A 225 49.10 -4.47 15.33
N GLY A 226 50.37 -4.21 15.69
CA GLY A 226 51.34 -3.61 14.78
C GLY A 226 51.65 -4.47 13.56
N ARG A 227 51.63 -5.80 13.70
CA ARG A 227 51.84 -6.73 12.58
C ARG A 227 50.62 -6.82 11.68
N LEU A 228 49.40 -6.86 12.25
CA LEU A 228 48.17 -6.85 11.45
C LEU A 228 48.03 -5.57 10.64
N TRP A 229 48.41 -4.42 11.21
CA TRP A 229 48.37 -3.14 10.50
C TRP A 229 49.26 -3.11 9.24
N ALA A 230 50.49 -3.64 9.32
CA ALA A 230 51.39 -3.70 8.19
C ALA A 230 50.80 -4.53 7.03
N LEU A 231 50.18 -5.67 7.35
CA LEU A 231 49.54 -6.56 6.39
C LEU A 231 48.34 -5.91 5.68
N VAL A 232 47.42 -5.29 6.43
CA VAL A 232 46.22 -4.68 5.81
C VAL A 232 46.56 -3.45 4.96
N THR A 233 47.65 -2.77 5.27
CA THR A 233 48.16 -1.63 4.49
C THR A 233 48.75 -2.10 3.16
N GLU A 234 49.42 -3.26 3.13
CA GLU A 234 49.96 -3.87 1.93
C GLU A 234 48.85 -4.40 1.00
N GLU A 235 47.85 -5.07 1.57
CA GLU A 235 46.66 -5.54 0.83
C GLU A 235 45.84 -4.38 0.23
N ASN A 236 45.70 -3.27 0.96
CA ASN A 236 45.03 -2.04 0.53
C ASN A 236 43.61 -2.26 -0.06
N THR A 237 42.83 -3.15 0.56
CA THR A 237 41.42 -3.44 0.21
C THR A 237 40.45 -2.98 1.30
N VAL A 238 39.20 -2.72 0.93
CA VAL A 238 38.15 -2.32 1.88
C VAL A 238 37.93 -3.41 2.93
N GLU A 239 38.00 -4.67 2.53
CA GLU A 239 37.79 -5.86 3.35
C GLU A 239 38.91 -6.01 4.39
N ALA A 240 40.18 -5.79 3.98
CA ALA A 240 41.33 -5.86 4.87
C ALA A 240 41.27 -4.79 5.98
N PHE A 241 41.00 -3.53 5.62
CA PHE A 241 40.89 -2.46 6.62
C PHE A 241 39.65 -2.61 7.53
N ARG A 242 38.51 -3.09 7.00
CA ARG A 242 37.34 -3.43 7.83
C ARG A 242 37.62 -4.57 8.80
N ALA A 243 38.43 -5.56 8.39
CA ALA A 243 38.86 -6.64 9.27
C ALA A 243 39.78 -6.14 10.39
N TYR A 244 40.71 -5.22 10.08
CA TYR A 244 41.51 -4.53 11.10
C TYR A 244 40.63 -3.78 12.11
N LEU A 245 39.67 -2.98 11.64
CA LEU A 245 38.73 -2.24 12.51
C LEU A 245 37.82 -3.17 13.35
N GLY A 246 37.48 -4.35 12.82
CA GLY A 246 36.73 -5.36 13.57
C GLY A 246 37.55 -6.03 14.68
N ALA A 247 38.87 -6.18 14.48
CA ALA A 247 39.78 -6.76 15.46
C ALA A 247 40.28 -5.73 16.49
N PHE A 248 40.46 -4.47 16.07
CA PHE A 248 40.98 -3.36 16.86
C PHE A 248 40.13 -2.09 16.67
N PRO A 249 38.90 -2.05 17.19
CA PRO A 249 37.98 -0.91 16.99
C PRO A 249 38.48 0.39 17.64
N GLU A 250 39.25 0.29 18.73
CA GLU A 250 39.94 1.42 19.37
C GLU A 250 41.46 1.34 19.19
N GLY A 251 41.89 0.68 18.11
CA GLY A 251 43.30 0.47 17.78
C GLY A 251 44.05 1.76 17.45
N ARG A 252 45.37 1.71 17.58
CA ARG A 252 46.29 2.82 17.24
C ARG A 252 46.09 3.34 15.81
N TYR A 253 45.71 2.48 14.87
CA TYR A 253 45.55 2.82 13.46
C TYR A 253 44.09 2.84 12.99
N ALA A 254 43.13 2.88 13.93
CA ALA A 254 41.71 2.85 13.60
C ALA A 254 41.30 4.05 12.71
N ALA A 255 41.79 5.25 13.03
CA ALA A 255 41.49 6.45 12.25
C ALA A 255 42.03 6.35 10.80
N GLU A 256 43.24 5.83 10.62
CA GLU A 256 43.87 5.63 9.32
C GLU A 256 43.15 4.53 8.51
N ALA A 257 42.72 3.44 9.17
CA ALA A 257 41.93 2.39 8.54
C ALA A 257 40.57 2.91 8.05
N GLU A 258 39.88 3.72 8.86
CA GLU A 258 38.61 4.36 8.48
C GLU A 258 38.78 5.31 7.28
N ALA A 259 39.86 6.09 7.28
CA ALA A 259 40.22 6.97 6.17
C ALA A 259 40.52 6.17 4.89
N ALA A 260 41.24 5.06 4.99
CA ALA A 260 41.56 4.18 3.87
C ALA A 260 40.31 3.51 3.28
N VAL A 261 39.40 2.99 4.12
CA VAL A 261 38.10 2.46 3.71
C VAL A 261 37.29 3.52 2.96
N SER A 262 37.21 4.73 3.52
CA SER A 262 36.46 5.83 2.90
C SER A 262 37.01 6.19 1.52
N ARG A 263 38.34 6.29 1.39
CA ARG A 263 39.00 6.59 0.11
C ARG A 263 38.75 5.50 -0.94
N LEU A 264 38.94 4.24 -0.58
CA LEU A 264 38.81 3.10 -1.50
C LEU A 264 37.36 2.92 -1.98
N LEU A 265 36.37 3.10 -1.11
CA LEU A 265 34.96 3.07 -1.48
C LEU A 265 34.60 4.18 -2.48
N VAL A 266 35.15 5.38 -2.28
CA VAL A 266 34.96 6.49 -3.22
C VAL A 266 35.60 6.19 -4.58
N ASP A 267 36.78 5.55 -4.61
CA ASP A 267 37.45 5.13 -5.85
C ASP A 267 36.69 4.03 -6.60
N GLU A 268 36.14 3.04 -5.89
CA GLU A 268 35.27 2.02 -6.48
C GLU A 268 33.99 2.62 -7.05
N GLN A 269 33.29 3.47 -6.29
CA GLN A 269 32.09 4.15 -6.77
C GLN A 269 32.39 5.02 -8.00
N ARG A 270 33.54 5.70 -8.05
CA ARG A 270 33.96 6.46 -9.23
C ARG A 270 34.18 5.58 -10.45
N ARG A 271 34.82 4.41 -10.29
CA ARG A 271 35.02 3.43 -11.38
C ARG A 271 33.69 2.85 -11.85
N ALA A 272 32.83 2.44 -10.94
CA ALA A 272 31.51 1.87 -11.25
C ALA A 272 30.60 2.90 -11.94
N ARG A 273 30.61 4.16 -11.50
CA ARG A 273 29.89 5.25 -12.16
C ARG A 273 30.38 5.46 -13.59
N ARG A 274 31.69 5.45 -13.83
CA ARG A 274 32.25 5.57 -15.19
C ARG A 274 31.85 4.38 -16.08
N ALA A 275 31.80 3.17 -15.53
CA ALA A 275 31.34 1.99 -16.24
C ALA A 275 29.86 2.12 -16.66
N GLU A 276 28.98 2.56 -15.74
CA GLU A 276 27.56 2.81 -16.04
C GLU A 276 27.38 3.94 -17.08
N GLU A 277 28.15 5.02 -16.96
CA GLU A 277 28.15 6.12 -17.94
C GLU A 277 28.62 5.65 -19.34
N ALA A 278 29.57 4.71 -19.40
CA ALA A 278 30.05 4.12 -20.64
C ALA A 278 29.01 3.23 -21.34
N LEU A 279 28.01 2.72 -20.61
CA LEU A 279 26.89 1.97 -21.20
C LEU A 279 26.00 2.84 -22.08
N ARG A 280 26.03 4.18 -21.89
CA ARG A 280 25.22 5.15 -22.65
C ARG A 280 23.73 4.78 -22.70
N LEU A 281 23.20 4.22 -21.60
CA LEU A 281 21.80 3.80 -21.50
C LEU A 281 20.86 4.97 -21.78
N SER A 282 20.00 4.77 -22.77
CA SER A 282 18.90 5.66 -23.11
C SER A 282 17.88 5.76 -21.98
N HIS A 283 17.02 6.79 -22.04
CA HIS A 283 15.95 6.96 -21.07
C HIS A 283 15.05 5.71 -20.99
N ASP A 284 14.74 5.09 -22.13
CA ASP A 284 13.90 3.89 -22.20
C ASP A 284 14.57 2.66 -21.57
N GLU A 285 15.87 2.47 -21.82
CA GLU A 285 16.64 1.38 -21.22
C GLU A 285 16.74 1.52 -19.70
N ARG A 286 16.89 2.75 -19.20
CA ARG A 286 16.86 3.03 -17.75
C ARG A 286 15.51 2.70 -17.14
N ARG A 287 14.41 3.08 -17.79
CA ARG A 287 13.06 2.70 -17.35
C ARG A 287 12.87 1.18 -17.36
N ALA A 288 13.40 0.49 -18.36
CA ALA A 288 13.35 -0.96 -18.43
C ALA A 288 14.09 -1.60 -17.23
N LEU A 289 15.29 -1.14 -16.90
CA LEU A 289 16.04 -1.63 -15.74
C LEU A 289 15.31 -1.36 -14.40
N GLN A 290 14.73 -0.18 -14.21
CA GLN A 290 13.87 0.10 -13.04
C GLN A 290 12.66 -0.82 -12.97
N LYS A 291 12.02 -1.11 -14.12
CA LYS A 291 10.92 -2.07 -14.19
C LYS A 291 11.36 -3.48 -13.79
N HIS A 292 12.56 -3.91 -14.19
CA HIS A 292 13.10 -5.20 -13.77
C HIS A 292 13.39 -5.24 -12.26
N LEU A 293 13.97 -4.18 -11.69
CA LEU A 293 14.18 -4.08 -10.23
C LEU A 293 12.85 -4.10 -9.46
N LEU A 294 11.80 -3.44 -9.98
CA LEU A 294 10.46 -3.49 -9.39
C LEU A 294 9.89 -4.91 -9.41
N LEU A 295 10.01 -5.60 -10.55
CA LEU A 295 9.53 -6.98 -10.72
C LEU A 295 10.25 -7.97 -9.79
N LEU A 296 11.54 -7.75 -9.53
CA LEU A 296 12.35 -8.59 -8.63
C LEU A 296 12.15 -8.25 -7.15
N GLY A 297 11.41 -7.17 -6.83
CA GLY A 297 11.08 -6.77 -5.46
C GLY A 297 12.09 -5.85 -4.79
N ASP A 298 13.07 -5.32 -5.52
CA ASP A 298 14.14 -4.44 -5.01
C ASP A 298 13.77 -2.96 -4.98
N TYR A 299 12.79 -2.59 -5.79
CA TYR A 299 12.46 -1.21 -6.07
C TYR A 299 10.98 -0.98 -5.79
N HIS A 300 10.67 0.11 -5.09
CA HIS A 300 9.30 0.43 -4.65
C HIS A 300 8.85 1.83 -5.07
N SER A 301 9.61 2.50 -5.93
CA SER A 301 9.32 3.87 -6.39
C SER A 301 8.84 3.90 -7.85
N ALA A 302 8.51 5.09 -8.36
CA ALA A 302 8.00 5.27 -9.72
C ALA A 302 9.06 5.02 -10.80
N ILE A 303 8.69 4.34 -11.89
CA ILE A 303 9.57 4.11 -13.05
C ILE A 303 9.64 5.39 -13.88
N ASP A 304 10.71 6.15 -13.72
CA ASP A 304 10.90 7.49 -14.30
C ASP A 304 12.15 7.61 -15.19
N GLY A 305 12.95 6.54 -15.30
CA GLY A 305 14.21 6.49 -16.04
C GLY A 305 15.35 7.28 -15.42
N ILE A 306 15.13 7.84 -14.22
CA ILE A 306 16.10 8.64 -13.48
C ILE A 306 16.70 7.75 -12.39
N PHE A 307 18.01 7.52 -12.49
CA PHE A 307 18.74 6.72 -11.50
C PHE A 307 19.10 7.57 -10.28
N GLY A 308 18.08 7.99 -9.53
CA GLY A 308 18.18 8.71 -8.26
C GLY A 308 18.41 7.79 -7.06
N ARG A 309 18.35 8.35 -5.84
CA ARG A 309 18.65 7.61 -4.58
C ARG A 309 17.91 6.28 -4.44
N GLY A 310 16.62 6.23 -4.77
CA GLY A 310 15.83 5.00 -4.69
C GLY A 310 16.31 3.92 -5.66
N THR A 311 16.65 4.30 -6.89
CA THR A 311 17.18 3.35 -7.89
C THR A 311 18.58 2.87 -7.51
N ARG A 312 19.43 3.76 -6.96
CA ARG A 312 20.75 3.39 -6.45
C ARG A 312 20.66 2.38 -5.32
N ALA A 313 19.75 2.60 -4.36
CA ALA A 313 19.52 1.66 -3.27
C ALA A 313 19.01 0.30 -3.77
N ALA A 314 18.10 0.28 -4.75
CA ALA A 314 17.62 -0.95 -5.36
C ALA A 314 18.72 -1.71 -6.13
N ILE A 315 19.57 -1.00 -6.88
CA ILE A 315 20.74 -1.59 -7.54
C ILE A 315 21.70 -2.18 -6.50
N SER A 316 21.96 -1.46 -5.40
CA SER A 316 22.79 -1.96 -4.30
C SER A 316 22.23 -3.23 -3.66
N ALA A 317 20.93 -3.27 -3.38
CA ALA A 317 20.27 -4.45 -2.82
C ALA A 317 20.31 -5.65 -3.80
N TRP A 318 20.08 -5.39 -5.09
CA TRP A 318 20.21 -6.39 -6.13
C TRP A 318 21.65 -6.90 -6.27
N GLN A 319 22.65 -6.01 -6.21
CA GLN A 319 24.07 -6.36 -6.24
C GLN A 319 24.47 -7.27 -5.07
N ASP A 320 24.07 -6.90 -3.86
CA ASP A 320 24.33 -7.66 -2.63
C ASP A 320 23.79 -9.08 -2.73
N ARG A 321 22.53 -9.24 -3.17
CA ARG A 321 21.92 -10.57 -3.34
C ARG A 321 22.54 -11.42 -4.44
N ASN A 322 23.16 -10.80 -5.45
CA ASN A 322 23.85 -11.52 -6.52
C ASN A 322 25.36 -11.68 -6.23
N GLY A 323 25.85 -11.25 -5.06
CA GLY A 323 27.25 -11.38 -4.65
C GLY A 323 28.21 -10.42 -5.36
N PHE A 324 27.71 -9.32 -5.91
CA PHE A 324 28.52 -8.28 -6.53
C PHE A 324 28.99 -7.23 -5.52
N ALA A 325 30.03 -6.49 -5.87
CA ALA A 325 30.42 -5.29 -5.13
C ALA A 325 29.26 -4.27 -5.10
N VAL A 326 28.85 -3.86 -3.90
CA VAL A 326 27.68 -3.00 -3.66
C VAL A 326 28.03 -1.54 -3.95
N THR A 327 28.04 -1.18 -5.23
CA THR A 327 28.42 0.17 -5.69
C THR A 327 27.21 1.07 -5.96
N GLY A 328 26.03 0.48 -6.20
CA GLY A 328 24.81 1.19 -6.60
C GLY A 328 24.79 1.64 -8.07
N TYR A 329 25.80 1.27 -8.85
CA TYR A 329 25.91 1.53 -10.29
C TYR A 329 26.07 0.22 -11.05
N LEU A 330 25.46 0.12 -12.23
CA LEU A 330 25.50 -1.10 -13.05
C LEU A 330 26.61 -1.04 -14.09
N ASP A 331 27.35 -2.13 -14.26
CA ASP A 331 28.16 -2.38 -15.46
C ASP A 331 27.36 -3.14 -16.53
N ALA A 332 28.01 -3.45 -17.66
CA ALA A 332 27.35 -4.06 -18.82
C ALA A 332 26.82 -5.47 -18.52
N GLU A 333 27.60 -6.26 -17.78
CA GLU A 333 27.26 -7.64 -17.43
C GLU A 333 26.11 -7.64 -16.42
N GLN A 334 26.19 -6.77 -15.41
CA GLN A 334 25.15 -6.60 -14.40
C GLN A 334 23.82 -6.13 -15.01
N ALA A 335 23.85 -5.16 -15.93
CA ALA A 335 22.65 -4.69 -16.62
C ALA A 335 22.01 -5.79 -17.48
N ALA A 336 22.82 -6.65 -18.12
CA ALA A 336 22.33 -7.78 -18.89
C ALA A 336 21.70 -8.86 -18.00
N LEU A 337 22.34 -9.21 -16.88
CA LEU A 337 21.82 -10.17 -15.91
C LEU A 337 20.51 -9.70 -15.28
N LEU A 338 20.44 -8.42 -14.87
CA LEU A 338 19.22 -7.82 -14.32
C LEU A 338 18.06 -7.91 -15.32
N ARG A 339 18.31 -7.63 -16.60
CA ARG A 339 17.32 -7.77 -17.67
C ARG A 339 16.84 -9.22 -17.80
N GLN A 340 17.77 -10.17 -17.87
CA GLN A 340 17.45 -11.60 -17.99
C GLN A 340 16.58 -12.09 -16.82
N GLN A 341 16.94 -11.74 -15.58
CA GLN A 341 16.18 -12.12 -14.38
C GLN A 341 14.78 -11.50 -14.40
N GLY A 342 14.68 -10.21 -14.74
CA GLY A 342 13.40 -9.52 -14.80
C GLY A 342 12.48 -10.06 -15.90
N GLU A 343 13.03 -10.44 -17.07
CA GLU A 343 12.28 -11.07 -18.16
C GLU A 343 11.78 -12.46 -17.79
N ALA A 344 12.62 -13.29 -17.15
CA ALA A 344 12.24 -14.60 -16.66
C ALA A 344 11.12 -14.50 -15.61
N HIS A 345 11.23 -13.55 -14.68
CA HIS A 345 10.19 -13.32 -13.68
C HIS A 345 8.88 -12.85 -14.31
N ALA A 346 8.94 -11.91 -15.27
CA ALA A 346 7.76 -11.45 -16.01
C ALA A 346 7.10 -12.58 -16.84
N ALA A 347 7.88 -13.50 -17.40
CA ALA A 347 7.35 -14.67 -18.10
C ALA A 347 6.61 -15.61 -17.15
N ASN A 348 7.16 -15.86 -15.96
CA ASN A 348 6.52 -16.68 -14.93
C ASN A 348 5.19 -16.10 -14.47
N ILE A 349 5.14 -14.79 -14.17
CA ILE A 349 3.90 -14.09 -13.80
C ILE A 349 2.85 -14.22 -14.90
N ARG A 350 3.22 -13.98 -16.17
CA ARG A 350 2.29 -14.10 -17.31
C ARG A 350 1.75 -15.51 -17.46
N ALA A 351 2.61 -16.53 -17.39
CA ALA A 351 2.20 -17.93 -17.49
C ALA A 351 1.26 -18.34 -16.35
N GLU A 352 1.51 -17.86 -15.13
CA GLU A 352 0.59 -18.09 -14.01
C GLU A 352 -0.75 -17.40 -14.17
N ALA A 353 -0.76 -16.12 -14.57
CA ALA A 353 -1.97 -15.36 -14.80
C ALA A 353 -2.85 -16.03 -15.88
N GLU A 354 -2.22 -16.52 -16.95
CA GLU A 354 -2.91 -17.25 -18.01
C GLU A 354 -3.48 -18.59 -17.50
N ARG A 355 -2.70 -19.37 -16.73
CA ARG A 355 -3.20 -20.60 -16.10
C ARG A 355 -4.41 -20.33 -15.20
N ARG A 356 -4.35 -19.28 -14.37
CA ARG A 356 -5.46 -18.88 -13.49
C ARG A 356 -6.69 -18.45 -14.29
N ARG A 357 -6.50 -17.64 -15.35
CA ARG A 357 -7.59 -17.21 -16.25
C ARG A 357 -8.28 -18.41 -16.89
N ARG A 358 -7.52 -19.33 -17.48
CA ARG A 358 -8.06 -20.57 -18.10
C ARG A 358 -8.82 -21.43 -17.10
N GLU A 359 -8.33 -21.53 -15.85
CA GLU A 359 -9.02 -22.29 -14.81
C GLU A 359 -10.34 -21.63 -14.38
N VAL A 360 -10.35 -20.30 -14.23
CA VAL A 360 -11.58 -19.55 -13.92
C VAL A 360 -12.59 -19.70 -15.05
N GLU A 361 -12.18 -19.54 -16.31
CA GLU A 361 -13.03 -19.73 -17.49
C GLU A 361 -13.57 -21.17 -17.58
N ARG A 362 -12.75 -22.17 -17.28
CA ARG A 362 -13.19 -23.58 -17.23
C ARG A 362 -14.27 -23.80 -16.17
N ARG A 363 -14.07 -23.25 -14.96
CA ARG A 363 -15.06 -23.37 -13.86
C ARG A 363 -16.34 -22.62 -14.17
N ASP A 364 -16.24 -21.44 -14.76
CA ASP A 364 -17.38 -20.65 -15.23
C ASP A 364 -18.21 -21.46 -16.24
N ARG A 365 -17.57 -22.02 -17.27
CA ARG A 365 -18.25 -22.87 -18.27
C ARG A 365 -18.92 -24.08 -17.64
N LEU A 366 -18.23 -24.81 -16.76
CA LEU A 366 -18.84 -25.96 -16.06
C LEU A 366 -20.04 -25.55 -15.20
N PHE A 367 -19.97 -24.40 -14.54
CA PHE A 367 -21.07 -23.88 -13.72
C PHE A 367 -22.24 -23.40 -14.58
N TRP A 368 -21.97 -22.77 -15.73
CA TRP A 368 -22.96 -22.42 -16.74
C TRP A 368 -23.69 -23.67 -17.24
N ASP A 369 -22.95 -24.69 -17.67
CA ASP A 369 -23.53 -25.94 -18.18
C ASP A 369 -24.41 -26.64 -17.13
N ALA A 370 -24.02 -26.59 -15.85
CA ALA A 370 -24.77 -27.19 -14.75
C ALA A 370 -25.98 -26.37 -14.27
N THR A 371 -25.96 -25.04 -14.39
CA THR A 371 -26.97 -24.18 -13.75
C THR A 371 -27.67 -23.18 -14.67
N GLY A 372 -26.97 -22.60 -15.64
CA GLY A 372 -27.46 -21.48 -16.47
C GLY A 372 -27.77 -21.85 -17.92
N ALA A 373 -27.33 -23.01 -18.40
CA ALA A 373 -27.60 -23.47 -19.76
C ALA A 373 -29.10 -23.73 -20.01
N GLY A 374 -29.85 -24.06 -18.96
CA GLY A 374 -31.31 -24.18 -18.99
C GLY A 374 -32.05 -22.85 -19.25
N ALA A 375 -33.35 -22.95 -19.53
CA ALA A 375 -34.24 -21.80 -19.71
C ALA A 375 -34.96 -21.40 -18.40
N ASP A 376 -34.52 -21.91 -17.24
CA ASP A 376 -35.17 -21.65 -15.95
C ASP A 376 -34.60 -20.39 -15.27
N GLU A 377 -35.49 -19.49 -14.86
CA GLU A 377 -35.14 -18.22 -14.21
C GLU A 377 -34.29 -18.40 -12.94
N ALA A 378 -34.54 -19.46 -12.18
CA ALA A 378 -33.77 -19.77 -10.97
C ALA A 378 -32.31 -20.13 -11.28
N GLY A 379 -32.08 -20.92 -12.33
CA GLY A 379 -30.76 -21.28 -12.84
C GLY A 379 -29.94 -20.08 -13.30
N LEU A 380 -30.54 -19.24 -14.14
CA LEU A 380 -29.91 -18.02 -14.66
C LEU A 380 -29.52 -17.03 -13.54
N ARG A 381 -30.38 -16.86 -12.52
CA ARG A 381 -30.08 -16.02 -11.34
C ARG A 381 -28.94 -16.59 -10.49
N ARG A 382 -28.89 -17.91 -10.28
CA ARG A 382 -27.78 -18.57 -9.56
C ARG A 382 -26.45 -18.38 -10.29
N TYR A 383 -26.46 -18.50 -11.63
CA TYR A 383 -25.28 -18.23 -12.45
C TYR A 383 -24.78 -16.79 -12.28
N LEU A 384 -25.66 -15.79 -12.46
CA LEU A 384 -25.29 -14.37 -12.33
C LEU A 384 -24.82 -13.97 -10.93
N HIS A 385 -25.33 -14.61 -9.89
CA HIS A 385 -24.85 -14.38 -8.52
C HIS A 385 -23.40 -14.87 -8.33
N ARG A 386 -23.04 -16.02 -8.92
CA ARG A 386 -21.70 -16.60 -8.77
C ARG A 386 -20.69 -16.01 -9.77
N TYR A 387 -21.13 -15.71 -10.98
CA TYR A 387 -20.33 -15.20 -12.09
C TYR A 387 -20.99 -13.95 -12.71
N PRO A 388 -21.01 -12.81 -12.00
CA PRO A 388 -21.70 -11.61 -12.45
C PRO A 388 -21.13 -11.02 -13.73
N ASN A 389 -19.82 -11.21 -13.98
CA ASN A 389 -19.14 -10.81 -15.20
C ASN A 389 -18.50 -12.02 -15.90
N GLY A 390 -19.14 -13.19 -15.74
CA GLY A 390 -18.69 -14.43 -16.36
C GLY A 390 -18.87 -14.45 -17.86
N LEU A 391 -18.31 -15.47 -18.52
CA LEU A 391 -18.35 -15.65 -19.97
C LEU A 391 -19.79 -15.65 -20.53
N TYR A 392 -20.77 -16.04 -19.73
CA TYR A 392 -22.18 -16.16 -20.12
C TYR A 392 -23.09 -15.15 -19.39
N SER A 393 -22.56 -14.13 -18.71
CA SER A 393 -23.40 -13.19 -17.94
C SER A 393 -24.38 -12.42 -18.81
N ASP A 394 -23.95 -12.01 -20.01
CA ASP A 394 -24.82 -11.24 -20.92
C ASP A 394 -25.93 -12.11 -21.49
N VAL A 395 -25.60 -13.35 -21.85
CA VAL A 395 -26.58 -14.36 -22.28
C VAL A 395 -27.60 -14.62 -21.17
N ALA A 396 -27.15 -14.74 -19.92
CA ALA A 396 -28.03 -14.98 -18.79
C ALA A 396 -28.98 -13.81 -18.50
N ARG A 397 -28.48 -12.57 -18.58
CA ARG A 397 -29.29 -11.35 -18.41
C ARG A 397 -30.35 -11.22 -19.51
N GLU A 398 -29.97 -11.46 -20.76
CA GLU A 398 -30.92 -11.34 -21.88
C GLU A 398 -32.04 -12.37 -21.76
N ARG A 399 -31.73 -13.63 -21.44
CA ARG A 399 -32.74 -14.66 -21.18
C ARG A 399 -33.68 -14.30 -20.03
N LEU A 400 -33.16 -13.72 -18.94
CA LEU A 400 -34.01 -13.27 -17.82
C LEU A 400 -34.96 -12.15 -18.23
N LYS A 401 -34.51 -11.24 -19.09
CA LYS A 401 -35.32 -10.17 -19.64
C LYS A 401 -36.45 -10.71 -20.52
N GLU A 402 -36.17 -11.71 -21.36
CA GLU A 402 -37.19 -12.41 -22.17
C GLU A 402 -38.26 -13.07 -21.28
N ILE A 403 -37.83 -13.83 -20.25
CA ILE A 403 -38.75 -14.49 -19.31
C ILE A 403 -39.63 -13.47 -18.56
N ALA A 404 -39.03 -12.36 -18.13
CA ALA A 404 -39.75 -11.28 -17.47
C ALA A 404 -40.76 -10.60 -18.43
N ALA A 405 -40.36 -10.33 -19.67
CA ALA A 405 -41.21 -9.74 -20.69
C ALA A 405 -42.40 -10.64 -21.04
N GLU A 406 -42.20 -11.96 -21.19
CA GLU A 406 -43.30 -12.89 -21.40
C GLU A 406 -44.28 -12.92 -20.23
N ARG A 407 -43.77 -12.90 -19.00
CA ARG A 407 -44.60 -12.85 -17.79
C ARG A 407 -45.44 -11.57 -17.75
N GLN A 408 -44.81 -10.43 -18.01
CA GLN A 408 -45.50 -9.14 -18.07
C GLN A 408 -46.57 -9.14 -19.19
N ALA A 409 -46.24 -9.61 -20.39
CA ALA A 409 -47.18 -9.69 -21.50
C ALA A 409 -48.38 -10.64 -21.23
N ARG A 410 -48.19 -11.68 -20.40
CA ARG A 410 -49.29 -12.53 -19.91
C ARG A 410 -50.18 -11.78 -18.91
N GLN A 411 -49.57 -11.04 -17.98
CA GLN A 411 -50.30 -10.26 -16.98
C GLN A 411 -51.11 -9.12 -17.63
N GLU A 412 -50.51 -8.37 -18.55
CA GLU A 412 -51.18 -7.28 -19.28
C GLU A 412 -52.35 -7.78 -20.14
N ARG A 413 -52.25 -8.99 -20.71
CA ARG A 413 -53.37 -9.61 -21.44
C ARG A 413 -54.54 -9.93 -20.51
N ARG A 414 -54.26 -10.43 -19.31
CA ARG A 414 -55.30 -10.68 -18.30
C ARG A 414 -55.97 -9.39 -17.84
N ASP A 415 -55.17 -8.36 -17.59
CA ASP A 415 -55.64 -7.03 -17.20
C ASP A 415 -56.59 -6.43 -18.26
N ARG A 416 -56.17 -6.42 -19.54
CA ARG A 416 -57.02 -5.97 -20.66
C ARG A 416 -58.34 -6.71 -20.75
N ASN A 417 -58.32 -8.04 -20.68
CA ASN A 417 -59.54 -8.84 -20.77
C ASN A 417 -60.51 -8.54 -19.61
N ALA A 418 -59.99 -8.35 -18.39
CA ALA A 418 -60.79 -8.00 -17.23
C ALA A 418 -61.37 -6.58 -17.34
N TRP A 419 -60.59 -5.63 -17.88
CA TRP A 419 -61.07 -4.28 -18.18
C TRP A 419 -62.16 -4.26 -19.24
N ASP A 420 -61.98 -4.96 -20.36
CA ASP A 420 -62.98 -5.04 -21.43
C ASP A 420 -64.31 -5.58 -20.91
N THR A 421 -64.24 -6.56 -19.99
CA THR A 421 -65.41 -7.10 -19.28
C THR A 421 -66.06 -6.03 -18.39
N ALA A 422 -65.29 -5.31 -17.57
CA ALA A 422 -65.82 -4.27 -16.69
C ALA A 422 -66.48 -3.13 -17.47
N ARG A 423 -65.86 -2.71 -18.59
CA ARG A 423 -66.37 -1.67 -19.48
C ARG A 423 -67.65 -2.08 -20.19
N ALA A 424 -67.82 -3.35 -20.54
CA ALA A 424 -69.05 -3.84 -21.18
C ALA A 424 -70.29 -3.75 -20.28
N HIS A 425 -70.12 -3.89 -18.96
CA HIS A 425 -71.20 -3.73 -17.97
C HIS A 425 -71.46 -2.27 -17.58
N ASP A 426 -70.39 -1.45 -17.49
CA ASP A 426 -70.42 -0.02 -17.15
C ASP A 426 -71.17 0.35 -15.85
N ASP A 427 -71.00 -0.48 -14.81
CA ASP A 427 -71.56 -0.23 -13.48
C ASP A 427 -70.48 -0.24 -12.37
N ILE A 428 -70.85 0.26 -11.18
CA ILE A 428 -69.91 0.38 -10.06
C ILE A 428 -69.40 -0.99 -9.59
N ALA A 429 -70.20 -2.05 -9.68
CA ALA A 429 -69.81 -3.38 -9.23
C ALA A 429 -68.75 -4.00 -10.16
N ALA A 430 -68.93 -3.85 -11.46
CA ALA A 430 -68.01 -4.34 -12.48
C ALA A 430 -66.61 -3.70 -12.36
N TYR A 431 -66.53 -2.37 -12.22
CA TYR A 431 -65.25 -1.68 -12.03
C TYR A 431 -64.60 -1.99 -10.67
N ARG A 432 -65.37 -2.24 -9.61
CA ARG A 432 -64.83 -2.69 -8.32
C ARG A 432 -64.23 -4.09 -8.40
N ASN A 433 -64.86 -5.00 -9.13
CA ASN A 433 -64.33 -6.35 -9.35
C ASN A 433 -63.01 -6.30 -10.14
N TYR A 434 -62.94 -5.49 -11.19
CA TYR A 434 -61.70 -5.24 -11.91
C TYR A 434 -60.60 -4.69 -10.99
N LEU A 435 -60.89 -3.69 -10.15
CA LEU A 435 -59.92 -3.12 -9.20
C LEU A 435 -59.52 -4.09 -8.08
N ALA A 436 -60.33 -5.10 -7.78
CA ALA A 436 -59.97 -6.14 -6.82
C ALA A 436 -58.96 -7.13 -7.42
N GLU A 437 -59.06 -7.42 -8.72
CA GLU A 437 -58.14 -8.31 -9.43
C GLU A 437 -56.87 -7.58 -9.92
N PHE A 438 -57.00 -6.31 -10.31
CA PHE A 438 -55.93 -5.46 -10.83
C PHE A 438 -55.92 -4.08 -10.14
N PRO A 439 -55.55 -3.99 -8.84
CA PRO A 439 -55.57 -2.74 -8.08
C PRO A 439 -54.62 -1.67 -8.65
N ASP A 440 -53.52 -2.10 -9.26
CA ASP A 440 -52.53 -1.24 -9.94
C ASP A 440 -52.42 -1.58 -11.43
N GLY A 441 -53.48 -2.14 -12.01
CA GLY A 441 -53.53 -2.47 -13.44
C GLY A 441 -53.50 -1.25 -14.36
N LEU A 442 -53.27 -1.50 -15.65
CA LEU A 442 -53.22 -0.51 -16.72
C LEU A 442 -54.44 0.42 -16.72
N PHE A 443 -55.61 -0.11 -16.37
CA PHE A 443 -56.89 0.62 -16.37
C PHE A 443 -57.40 0.93 -14.96
N ALA A 444 -56.59 0.77 -13.91
CA ALA A 444 -57.01 1.01 -12.53
C ALA A 444 -57.44 2.46 -12.27
N GLN A 445 -56.73 3.43 -12.84
CA GLN A 445 -57.13 4.84 -12.73
C GLN A 445 -58.46 5.10 -13.46
N GLU A 446 -58.63 4.52 -14.65
CA GLU A 446 -59.84 4.68 -15.46
C GLU A 446 -61.06 4.06 -14.78
N ALA A 447 -60.91 2.86 -14.20
CA ALA A 447 -61.94 2.20 -13.39
C ALA A 447 -62.33 3.04 -12.16
N ARG A 448 -61.35 3.59 -11.42
CA ARG A 448 -61.62 4.47 -10.27
C ARG A 448 -62.33 5.75 -10.69
N ALA A 449 -61.89 6.38 -11.77
CA ALA A 449 -62.51 7.58 -12.32
C ALA A 449 -63.95 7.32 -12.78
N ARG A 450 -64.21 6.16 -13.39
CA ARG A 450 -65.55 5.78 -13.83
C ARG A 450 -66.48 5.52 -12.65
N ILE A 451 -66.01 4.85 -11.60
CA ILE A 451 -66.75 4.69 -10.34
C ILE A 451 -67.11 6.05 -9.73
N ALA A 452 -66.15 6.98 -9.66
CA ALA A 452 -66.39 8.31 -9.10
C ALA A 452 -67.46 9.06 -9.92
N THR A 453 -67.40 8.97 -11.24
CA THR A 453 -68.38 9.58 -12.15
C THR A 453 -69.78 9.02 -11.95
N LEU A 454 -69.93 7.69 -11.90
CA LEU A 454 -71.22 7.02 -11.69
C LEU A 454 -71.85 7.41 -10.34
N ARG A 455 -71.06 7.46 -9.26
CA ARG A 455 -71.53 7.90 -7.94
C ARG A 455 -71.91 9.37 -7.89
N ALA A 456 -71.11 10.24 -8.52
CA ALA A 456 -71.40 11.67 -8.55
C ALA A 456 -72.66 11.97 -9.36
N ALA A 457 -72.88 11.26 -10.47
CA ALA A 457 -74.11 11.35 -11.25
C ALA A 457 -75.35 10.93 -10.45
N GLU A 458 -75.23 9.89 -9.60
CA GLU A 458 -76.30 9.48 -8.70
C GLU A 458 -76.55 10.50 -7.59
N THR A 459 -75.47 11.05 -7.01
CA THR A 459 -75.54 12.07 -5.96
C THR A 459 -76.18 13.37 -6.47
N GLU A 460 -75.84 13.81 -7.68
CA GLU A 460 -76.42 15.02 -8.27
C GLU A 460 -77.93 14.89 -8.48
N ARG A 461 -78.43 13.69 -8.86
CA ARG A 461 -79.87 13.44 -8.96
C ARG A 461 -80.58 13.60 -7.62
N GLN A 462 -79.92 13.23 -6.53
CA GLN A 462 -80.44 13.35 -5.15
C GLN A 462 -80.42 14.79 -4.62
N LEU A 463 -79.69 15.72 -5.26
CA LEU A 463 -79.68 17.12 -4.87
C LEU A 463 -80.97 17.87 -5.25
N HIS A 464 -81.84 17.27 -6.08
CA HIS A 464 -83.13 17.82 -6.50
C HIS A 464 -83.06 19.31 -6.90
N LEU A 465 -82.01 19.68 -7.65
CA LEU A 465 -81.73 21.07 -7.99
C LEU A 465 -82.83 21.65 -8.87
N VAL A 466 -83.55 22.65 -8.36
CA VAL A 466 -84.52 23.42 -9.13
C VAL A 466 -83.83 24.27 -10.19
N ARG A 467 -84.55 24.60 -11.27
CA ARG A 467 -83.99 25.32 -12.44
C ARG A 467 -83.26 26.62 -12.05
N ALA A 468 -83.78 27.37 -11.08
CA ALA A 468 -83.15 28.60 -10.59
C ALA A 468 -81.75 28.36 -9.98
N THR A 469 -81.55 27.25 -9.27
CA THR A 469 -80.25 26.87 -8.69
C THR A 469 -79.28 26.41 -9.78
N ARG A 470 -79.77 25.75 -10.83
CA ARG A 470 -78.94 25.30 -11.97
C ARG A 470 -78.42 26.49 -12.77
N LEU A 471 -79.27 27.48 -13.05
CA LEU A 471 -78.85 28.75 -13.66
C LEU A 471 -77.75 29.43 -12.85
N ARG A 472 -77.92 29.51 -11.53
CA ARG A 472 -76.95 30.15 -10.64
C ARG A 472 -75.61 29.42 -10.60
N VAL A 473 -75.61 28.10 -10.79
CA VAL A 473 -74.38 27.30 -10.94
C VAL A 473 -73.66 27.63 -12.24
N GLU A 474 -74.38 27.70 -13.36
CA GLU A 474 -73.80 28.08 -14.67
C GLU A 474 -73.24 29.51 -14.62
N GLU A 475 -73.97 30.47 -14.06
CA GLU A 475 -73.49 31.84 -13.85
C GLU A 475 -72.21 31.88 -13.00
N ARG A 476 -72.08 31.01 -12.00
CA ARG A 476 -70.90 30.95 -11.13
C ARG A 476 -69.71 30.26 -11.77
N LEU A 477 -69.93 29.23 -12.58
CA LEU A 477 -68.88 28.60 -13.37
C LEU A 477 -68.27 29.60 -14.36
N ASP A 478 -69.12 30.36 -15.05
CA ASP A 478 -68.68 31.41 -15.98
C ASP A 478 -67.88 32.49 -15.25
N ALA A 479 -68.38 32.98 -14.11
CA ALA A 479 -67.68 33.96 -13.28
C ALA A 479 -66.36 33.45 -12.70
N ALA A 480 -66.22 32.14 -12.48
CA ALA A 480 -64.99 31.48 -12.03
C ALA A 480 -64.01 31.16 -13.18
N GLY A 481 -64.33 31.57 -14.42
CA GLY A 481 -63.49 31.36 -15.60
C GLY A 481 -63.62 29.97 -16.23
N HIS A 482 -64.74 29.28 -16.00
CA HIS A 482 -65.09 27.97 -16.55
C HIS A 482 -66.39 28.08 -17.36
N PRO A 483 -66.35 28.46 -18.65
CA PRO A 483 -67.55 28.79 -19.40
C PRO A 483 -68.44 27.55 -19.64
N PRO A 484 -69.69 27.52 -19.13
CA PRO A 484 -70.60 26.38 -19.29
C PRO A 484 -71.34 26.36 -20.63
N GLY A 485 -71.17 27.36 -21.50
CA GLY A 485 -71.94 27.50 -22.74
C GLY A 485 -73.15 28.42 -22.55
N ARG A 486 -74.33 28.00 -23.02
CA ARG A 486 -75.56 28.81 -22.85
C ARG A 486 -76.06 28.66 -21.41
N ILE A 487 -76.19 29.76 -20.69
CA ILE A 487 -76.74 29.80 -19.33
C ILE A 487 -78.27 29.72 -19.42
N ASP A 488 -78.82 28.51 -19.35
CA ASP A 488 -80.26 28.25 -19.52
C ASP A 488 -80.87 27.33 -18.44
N GLY A 489 -80.01 26.83 -17.52
CA GLY A 489 -80.35 25.93 -16.42
C GLY A 489 -80.34 24.46 -16.81
N VAL A 490 -79.93 24.10 -18.03
CA VAL A 490 -79.82 22.73 -18.53
C VAL A 490 -78.34 22.33 -18.53
N PHE A 491 -77.98 21.33 -17.70
CA PHE A 491 -76.58 20.87 -17.65
C PHE A 491 -76.28 19.93 -18.81
N ASP A 492 -75.97 20.50 -19.96
CA ASP A 492 -75.57 19.80 -21.16
C ASP A 492 -74.09 19.39 -21.13
N ALA A 493 -73.57 18.88 -22.25
CA ALA A 493 -72.17 18.46 -22.33
C ALA A 493 -71.17 19.61 -22.07
N ALA A 494 -71.51 20.85 -22.42
CA ALA A 494 -70.68 22.02 -22.18
C ALA A 494 -70.68 22.37 -20.68
N THR A 495 -71.84 22.39 -20.02
CA THR A 495 -71.91 22.61 -18.58
C THR A 495 -71.20 21.50 -17.79
N ARG A 496 -71.32 20.24 -18.23
CA ARG A 496 -70.60 19.08 -17.64
C ARG A 496 -69.08 19.24 -17.73
N ALA A 497 -68.59 19.68 -18.89
CA ALA A 497 -67.17 19.95 -19.10
C ALA A 497 -66.68 21.11 -18.22
N ALA A 498 -67.48 22.17 -18.08
CA ALA A 498 -67.17 23.30 -17.21
C ALA A 498 -67.13 22.91 -15.72
N ILE A 499 -68.08 22.10 -15.25
CA ILE A 499 -68.07 21.54 -13.88
C ILE A 499 -66.82 20.67 -13.66
N ALA A 500 -66.47 19.80 -14.61
CA ALA A 500 -65.27 18.97 -14.51
C ALA A 500 -63.99 19.81 -14.50
N ASP A 501 -63.94 20.90 -15.27
CA ASP A 501 -62.80 21.82 -15.30
C ASP A 501 -62.65 22.59 -13.98
N PHE A 502 -63.77 23.06 -13.42
CA PHE A 502 -63.80 23.66 -12.09
C PHE A 502 -63.32 22.67 -11.01
N GLN A 503 -63.81 21.44 -11.03
CA GLN A 503 -63.39 20.39 -10.09
C GLN A 503 -61.87 20.12 -10.16
N ARG A 504 -61.28 20.06 -11.36
CA ARG A 504 -59.82 19.91 -11.53
C ARG A 504 -59.05 21.06 -10.90
N ARG A 505 -59.49 22.31 -11.10
CA ARG A 505 -58.80 23.48 -10.53
C ARG A 505 -58.98 23.60 -9.02
N ALA A 506 -60.05 23.01 -8.48
CA ALA A 506 -60.35 22.99 -7.05
C ALA A 506 -59.79 21.73 -6.32
N ASP A 507 -58.96 20.91 -6.98
CA ASP A 507 -58.44 19.63 -6.46
C ASP A 507 -59.54 18.66 -5.97
N LEU A 508 -60.69 18.68 -6.64
CA LEU A 508 -61.82 17.78 -6.43
C LEU A 508 -61.88 16.71 -7.54
N PRO A 509 -62.49 15.53 -7.28
CA PRO A 509 -62.69 14.52 -8.32
C PRO A 509 -63.45 15.10 -9.53
N ALA A 510 -62.79 15.15 -10.69
CA ALA A 510 -63.27 15.76 -11.93
C ALA A 510 -64.34 14.90 -12.64
N THR A 511 -65.46 14.70 -11.97
CA THR A 511 -66.57 13.84 -12.39
C THR A 511 -67.50 14.53 -13.39
N GLY A 512 -67.50 15.87 -13.45
CA GLY A 512 -68.45 16.66 -14.25
C GLY A 512 -69.86 16.74 -13.65
N TYR A 513 -70.08 16.17 -12.48
CA TYR A 513 -71.37 16.20 -11.77
C TYR A 513 -71.23 16.94 -10.44
N LEU A 514 -72.29 17.66 -10.05
CA LEU A 514 -72.30 18.37 -8.78
C LEU A 514 -72.54 17.41 -7.61
N THR A 515 -71.74 17.57 -6.57
CA THR A 515 -72.04 17.10 -5.21
C THR A 515 -72.30 18.31 -4.33
N ARG A 516 -72.80 18.10 -3.10
CA ARG A 516 -72.98 19.21 -2.15
C ARG A 516 -71.64 19.93 -1.88
N GLN A 517 -70.55 19.19 -1.75
CA GLN A 517 -69.20 19.73 -1.60
C GLN A 517 -68.75 20.58 -2.81
N VAL A 518 -69.02 20.13 -4.03
CA VAL A 518 -68.67 20.86 -5.26
C VAL A 518 -69.51 22.14 -5.38
N LEU A 519 -70.79 22.07 -5.01
CA LEU A 519 -71.67 23.24 -4.98
C LEU A 519 -71.17 24.28 -3.97
N ASP A 520 -70.81 23.86 -2.75
CA ASP A 520 -70.30 24.76 -1.72
C ASP A 520 -68.95 25.39 -2.11
N ALA A 521 -68.04 24.59 -2.71
CA ALA A 521 -66.76 25.07 -3.22
C ALA A 521 -66.93 26.06 -4.38
N LEU A 522 -67.85 25.80 -5.32
CA LEU A 522 -68.15 26.69 -6.43
C LEU A 522 -68.74 28.02 -5.96
N MET A 523 -69.51 27.99 -4.88
CA MET A 523 -70.06 29.20 -4.27
C MET A 523 -69.02 30.00 -3.48
N ALA A 524 -67.92 29.38 -3.06
CA ALA A 524 -66.84 29.99 -2.28
C ALA A 524 -65.64 30.50 -3.11
N ALA A 525 -65.50 30.09 -4.39
CA ALA A 525 -64.29 30.33 -5.18
C ALA A 525 -64.26 31.69 -5.91
N THR A 526 -63.35 32.58 -5.49
CA THR A 526 -62.44 33.45 -6.30
C THR A 526 -61.21 33.69 -5.41
N PRO A 527 -59.91 33.66 -5.85
CA PRO A 527 -59.32 34.05 -7.14
C PRO A 527 -58.21 33.08 -7.69
N ALA A 528 -57.41 33.57 -8.65
CA ALA A 528 -56.40 32.97 -9.56
C ALA A 528 -55.10 32.34 -8.95
N PRO A 529 -54.29 31.56 -9.72
CA PRO A 529 -53.11 30.83 -9.22
C PRO A 529 -51.79 31.65 -9.22
N ASP A 530 -50.87 31.20 -8.35
CA ASP A 530 -49.59 31.82 -7.95
C ASP A 530 -48.44 31.57 -8.97
N PRO A 531 -47.63 32.58 -9.36
CA PRO A 531 -46.54 32.47 -10.33
C PRO A 531 -45.14 32.25 -9.70
N GLU A 532 -44.96 31.25 -8.84
CA GLU A 532 -43.63 30.89 -8.33
C GLU A 532 -42.97 29.71 -9.09
N ASP A 533 -41.72 29.94 -9.53
CA ASP A 533 -40.68 28.99 -9.99
C ASP A 533 -40.50 28.75 -11.52
N ALA A 534 -39.86 29.69 -12.21
CA ALA A 534 -39.24 29.46 -13.52
C ALA A 534 -37.73 29.80 -13.51
N TRP A 535 -36.93 28.96 -12.85
CA TRP A 535 -35.46 29.05 -12.84
C TRP A 535 -34.85 28.84 -14.23
N ARG A 536 -33.79 29.59 -14.58
CA ARG A 536 -33.06 29.45 -15.85
C ARG A 536 -31.55 29.67 -15.71
N TRP A 537 -30.76 28.97 -16.51
CA TRP A 537 -29.32 29.22 -16.62
C TRP A 537 -29.04 30.33 -17.63
N GLU A 538 -28.21 31.30 -17.23
CA GLU A 538 -27.72 32.37 -18.09
C GLU A 538 -26.22 32.21 -18.31
N ARG A 539 -25.79 32.25 -19.57
CA ARG A 539 -24.37 32.14 -19.95
C ARG A 539 -23.68 33.49 -19.83
N PHE A 540 -22.48 33.53 -19.25
CA PHE A 540 -21.67 34.76 -19.29
C PHE A 540 -21.21 35.10 -20.72
N ALA A 541 -21.31 36.38 -21.09
CA ALA A 541 -21.17 36.83 -22.47
C ALA A 541 -19.75 36.67 -23.07
N SER A 542 -18.69 37.08 -22.36
CA SER A 542 -17.29 37.02 -22.83
C SER A 542 -16.28 37.47 -21.76
N GLY A 543 -14.98 37.52 -22.09
CA GLY A 543 -13.94 38.07 -21.21
C GLY A 543 -13.24 37.05 -20.32
N TRP A 544 -13.14 35.81 -20.78
CA TRP A 544 -12.52 34.69 -20.07
C TRP A 544 -10.99 34.71 -20.15
N PRO A 545 -10.28 34.19 -19.14
CA PRO A 545 -8.88 33.81 -19.28
C PRO A 545 -8.70 32.83 -20.45
N ASN A 546 -7.63 33.00 -21.23
CA ASN A 546 -7.34 32.14 -22.36
C ASN A 546 -6.70 30.82 -21.90
N TRP A 547 -7.53 29.91 -21.39
CA TRP A 547 -7.14 28.59 -20.88
C TRP A 547 -7.61 27.46 -21.81
N SER A 548 -7.21 27.52 -23.08
CA SER A 548 -7.63 26.58 -24.15
C SER A 548 -6.58 25.50 -24.44
N ASP A 549 -6.94 24.44 -25.17
CA ASP A 549 -6.01 23.34 -25.54
C ASP A 549 -4.82 23.93 -26.33
N ALA A 550 -5.09 24.85 -27.24
CA ALA A 550 -4.08 25.54 -28.05
C ALA A 550 -3.04 26.32 -27.23
N HIS A 551 -3.29 26.54 -25.94
CA HIS A 551 -2.40 27.25 -25.02
C HIS A 551 -1.89 26.33 -23.89
N GLY A 552 -1.91 25.00 -24.08
CA GLY A 552 -1.30 24.02 -23.18
C GLY A 552 -2.11 23.71 -21.91
N TRP A 553 -3.41 24.02 -21.92
CA TRP A 553 -4.31 23.73 -20.78
C TRP A 553 -4.94 22.34 -20.85
N ASP A 554 -4.55 21.52 -21.80
CA ASP A 554 -4.83 20.07 -21.86
C ASP A 554 -3.86 19.24 -20.99
N ASP A 555 -2.91 19.90 -20.29
CA ASP A 555 -2.04 19.29 -19.29
C ASP A 555 -2.76 19.16 -17.92
N PRO A 556 -2.83 17.95 -17.33
CA PRO A 556 -3.44 17.73 -16.00
C PRO A 556 -2.85 18.60 -14.90
N SER A 557 -1.54 18.88 -14.91
CA SER A 557 -0.87 19.74 -13.92
C SER A 557 -1.35 21.20 -13.95
N ASN A 558 -2.05 21.60 -15.03
CA ASN A 558 -2.73 22.87 -15.15
C ASN A 558 -4.22 22.73 -14.87
N TYR A 559 -4.93 21.90 -15.63
CA TYR A 559 -6.39 21.88 -15.56
C TYR A 559 -6.96 21.27 -14.27
N ASP A 560 -6.25 20.34 -13.60
CA ASP A 560 -6.69 19.79 -12.30
C ASP A 560 -6.55 20.84 -11.17
N THR A 561 -5.93 22.00 -11.43
CA THR A 561 -5.75 23.06 -10.44
C THR A 561 -6.78 24.18 -10.54
N ILE A 562 -7.64 24.15 -11.58
CA ILE A 562 -8.67 25.17 -11.80
C ILE A 562 -9.65 25.13 -10.64
N GLN A 563 -9.74 26.26 -9.93
CA GLN A 563 -10.64 26.47 -8.81
C GLN A 563 -11.44 27.74 -9.01
N ALA A 564 -12.71 27.69 -8.64
CA ALA A 564 -13.56 28.85 -8.54
C ALA A 564 -13.97 29.05 -7.08
N VAL A 565 -13.81 30.26 -6.56
CA VAL A 565 -14.06 30.57 -5.14
C VAL A 565 -14.82 31.88 -5.02
N ALA A 566 -15.84 31.90 -4.16
CA ALA A 566 -16.52 33.12 -3.75
C ALA A 566 -15.91 33.66 -2.46
N VAL A 567 -15.63 34.97 -2.43
CA VAL A 567 -15.23 35.68 -1.21
C VAL A 567 -16.22 36.83 -1.02
N GLY A 568 -17.26 36.58 -0.23
CA GLY A 568 -18.44 37.44 -0.20
C GLY A 568 -19.11 37.46 -1.58
N ALA A 569 -19.33 38.66 -2.13
CA ALA A 569 -19.92 38.84 -3.47
C ALA A 569 -18.91 38.67 -4.63
N ASP A 570 -17.61 38.56 -4.32
CA ASP A 570 -16.57 38.47 -5.35
C ASP A 570 -16.31 37.05 -5.79
N LEU A 571 -16.26 36.82 -7.09
CA LEU A 571 -15.87 35.55 -7.68
C LEU A 571 -14.43 35.59 -8.16
N TYR A 572 -13.68 34.53 -7.84
CA TYR A 572 -12.30 34.33 -8.25
C TYR A 572 -12.15 33.05 -9.06
N LEU A 573 -11.27 33.10 -10.06
CA LEU A 573 -10.73 31.93 -10.76
C LEU A 573 -9.24 31.85 -10.49
N ILE A 574 -8.80 30.69 -10.02
CA ILE A 574 -7.40 30.42 -9.71
C ILE A 574 -7.00 29.17 -10.45
N ALA A 575 -5.85 29.21 -11.11
CA ALA A 575 -5.26 28.02 -11.68
C ALA A 575 -3.76 28.19 -11.81
N ARG A 576 -3.06 27.08 -11.77
CA ARG A 576 -1.64 26.98 -12.04
C ARG A 576 -1.42 26.83 -13.54
N ALA A 577 -0.50 27.60 -14.09
CA ALA A 577 -0.01 27.46 -15.45
C ALA A 577 1.48 27.10 -15.44
N ASN A 578 2.02 26.67 -16.58
CA ASN A 578 3.43 26.30 -16.75
C ASN A 578 4.41 27.37 -16.21
N HIS A 579 4.07 28.65 -16.35
CA HIS A 579 4.89 29.78 -15.89
C HIS A 579 4.37 30.45 -14.60
N GLY A 580 3.66 29.71 -13.75
CA GLY A 580 3.20 30.18 -12.44
C GLY A 580 1.69 30.32 -12.32
N LEU A 581 1.25 30.64 -11.09
CA LEU A 581 -0.16 30.76 -10.75
C LEU A 581 -0.80 31.95 -11.49
N LYS A 582 -2.09 31.82 -11.79
CA LYS A 582 -2.92 32.87 -12.37
C LYS A 582 -4.16 33.06 -11.52
N THR A 583 -4.33 34.25 -10.97
CA THR A 583 -5.51 34.63 -10.18
C THR A 583 -6.31 35.70 -10.92
N TYR A 584 -7.58 35.41 -11.17
CA TYR A 584 -8.53 36.34 -11.76
C TYR A 584 -9.68 36.61 -10.80
N ARG A 585 -10.21 37.82 -10.83
CA ARG A 585 -11.44 38.24 -10.15
C ARG A 585 -12.44 38.72 -11.19
N LEU A 586 -13.71 38.36 -11.02
CA LEU A 586 -14.79 38.87 -11.85
C LEU A 586 -15.06 40.34 -11.48
N ALA A 587 -14.88 41.24 -12.44
CA ALA A 587 -15.22 42.65 -12.26
C ALA A 587 -16.74 42.86 -12.33
N PRO A 588 -17.28 43.93 -11.73
CA PRO A 588 -18.71 44.28 -11.85
C PRO A 588 -19.19 44.45 -13.30
N SER A 589 -18.28 44.74 -14.23
CA SER A 589 -18.55 44.79 -15.67
C SER A 589 -18.77 43.41 -16.33
N GLY A 590 -18.71 42.31 -15.56
CA GLY A 590 -18.83 40.94 -16.05
C GLY A 590 -17.57 40.37 -16.71
N GLN A 591 -16.42 41.07 -16.62
CA GLN A 591 -15.15 40.63 -17.22
C GLN A 591 -14.15 40.12 -16.17
N TRP A 592 -13.41 39.07 -16.50
CA TRP A 592 -12.33 38.57 -15.64
C TRP A 592 -11.07 39.41 -15.76
N ARG A 593 -10.52 39.83 -14.61
CA ARG A 593 -9.29 40.64 -14.55
C ARG A 593 -8.31 40.03 -13.55
N ARG A 594 -7.00 40.23 -13.75
CA ARG A 594 -6.01 39.78 -12.77
C ARG A 594 -6.32 40.36 -11.39
N ALA A 595 -6.39 39.49 -10.39
CA ALA A 595 -6.70 39.87 -9.02
C ALA A 595 -5.46 40.36 -8.26
N ALA A 596 -4.28 39.86 -8.63
CA ALA A 596 -3.01 40.24 -8.03
C ALA A 596 -1.95 40.51 -9.09
N ASP A 597 -1.03 41.41 -8.78
CA ASP A 597 0.05 41.77 -9.69
C ASP A 597 1.29 40.88 -9.50
N ASN A 598 1.42 40.23 -8.33
CA ASN A 598 2.51 39.33 -7.93
C ASN A 598 2.06 37.88 -7.67
N ASP A 599 1.28 37.30 -8.59
CA ASP A 599 0.93 35.87 -8.48
C ASP A 599 2.18 35.00 -8.23
N PRO A 600 2.08 33.96 -7.37
CA PRO A 600 3.19 33.09 -7.06
C PRO A 600 3.83 32.44 -8.31
N GLN A 601 5.16 32.40 -8.33
CA GLN A 601 5.97 31.76 -9.39
C GLN A 601 5.98 30.22 -9.25
N TRP A 602 4.80 29.62 -9.12
CA TRP A 602 4.60 28.18 -9.01
C TRP A 602 4.63 27.50 -10.39
N SER A 603 5.79 27.61 -11.07
CA SER A 603 6.05 27.18 -12.44
C SER A 603 6.57 25.74 -12.55
N ASP A 604 6.69 25.23 -13.78
CA ASP A 604 7.23 23.89 -14.08
C ASP A 604 8.67 23.81 -13.58
N ASP A 605 9.46 24.84 -13.89
CA ASP A 605 10.86 24.97 -13.48
C ASP A 605 11.04 25.00 -11.96
N ALA A 606 10.02 25.45 -11.23
CA ALA A 606 9.99 25.47 -9.77
C ALA A 606 9.46 24.14 -9.17
N GLY A 607 9.23 23.11 -9.99
CA GLY A 607 8.76 21.79 -9.59
C GLY A 607 7.27 21.69 -9.27
N TRP A 608 6.48 22.71 -9.60
CA TRP A 608 5.05 22.75 -9.27
C TRP A 608 4.17 21.93 -10.22
N ASN A 609 4.74 21.30 -11.25
CA ASN A 609 4.06 20.31 -12.07
C ASN A 609 4.03 18.90 -11.46
N GLN A 610 4.66 18.69 -10.32
CA GLN A 610 4.58 17.43 -9.58
C GLN A 610 3.20 17.29 -8.93
N MET A 611 2.58 16.09 -9.02
CA MET A 611 1.27 15.84 -8.43
C MET A 611 1.24 16.12 -6.93
N ALA A 612 2.32 15.80 -6.21
CA ALA A 612 2.47 16.12 -4.78
C ALA A 612 2.47 17.62 -4.45
N SER A 613 2.52 18.49 -5.47
CA SER A 613 2.44 19.94 -5.32
C SER A 613 1.18 20.52 -5.96
N TYR A 614 0.95 20.34 -7.27
CA TYR A 614 -0.20 20.98 -7.93
C TYR A 614 -1.54 20.52 -7.35
N SER A 615 -1.67 19.24 -6.97
CA SER A 615 -2.93 18.70 -6.46
C SER A 615 -3.25 19.16 -5.03
N THR A 616 -2.36 19.92 -4.40
CA THR A 616 -2.52 20.41 -3.01
C THR A 616 -2.89 21.88 -2.94
N ILE A 617 -2.86 22.59 -4.08
CA ILE A 617 -3.23 24.00 -4.16
C ILE A 617 -4.69 24.14 -3.77
N GLN A 618 -4.99 24.93 -2.75
CA GLN A 618 -6.33 25.15 -2.25
C GLN A 618 -6.56 26.63 -2.02
N ALA A 619 -7.65 27.13 -2.61
CA ALA A 619 -8.14 28.48 -2.43
C ALA A 619 -9.31 28.46 -1.45
N VAL A 620 -9.20 29.20 -0.35
CA VAL A 620 -10.18 29.18 0.74
C VAL A 620 -10.57 30.60 1.09
N ALA A 621 -11.87 30.87 1.17
CA ALA A 621 -12.41 32.12 1.65
C ALA A 621 -12.56 32.03 3.18
N VAL A 622 -11.94 32.95 3.91
CA VAL A 622 -12.07 33.04 5.37
C VAL A 622 -12.35 34.48 5.73
N ASP A 623 -13.56 34.74 6.24
CA ASP A 623 -13.93 36.05 6.79
C ASP A 623 -13.61 37.20 5.81
N GLY A 624 -14.13 37.06 4.57
CA GLY A 624 -13.94 38.04 3.50
C GLY A 624 -12.54 38.12 2.89
N THR A 625 -11.61 37.26 3.30
CA THR A 625 -10.24 37.21 2.77
C THR A 625 -10.00 35.92 2.00
N LEU A 626 -9.36 36.03 0.83
CA LEU A 626 -8.92 34.87 0.04
C LEU A 626 -7.56 34.39 0.52
N TYR A 627 -7.47 33.12 0.88
CA TYR A 627 -6.24 32.42 1.23
C TYR A 627 -5.86 31.41 0.14
N LEU A 628 -4.56 31.21 -0.02
CA LEU A 628 -3.98 30.09 -0.75
C LEU A 628 -3.13 29.27 0.19
N VAL A 629 -3.41 27.97 0.24
CA VAL A 629 -2.58 26.99 0.95
C VAL A 629 -2.14 25.95 -0.07
N ALA A 630 -0.85 25.67 -0.10
CA ALA A 630 -0.32 24.66 -1.00
C ALA A 630 0.97 24.06 -0.46
N ARG A 631 1.29 22.86 -0.91
CA ARG A 631 2.48 22.13 -0.49
C ARG A 631 3.57 22.23 -1.58
N ALA A 632 4.59 23.02 -1.29
CA ALA A 632 5.80 23.08 -2.09
C ALA A 632 6.71 21.87 -1.78
N PRO A 633 7.70 21.57 -2.63
CA PRO A 633 8.75 20.60 -2.31
C PRO A 633 9.47 20.88 -0.97
N SER A 634 9.54 22.17 -0.58
CA SER A 634 10.16 22.66 0.65
C SER A 634 9.24 22.73 1.88
N GLY A 635 7.94 22.46 1.74
CA GLY A 635 6.95 22.56 2.83
C GLY A 635 5.68 23.31 2.45
N ILE A 636 4.79 23.54 3.42
CA ILE A 636 3.57 24.30 3.22
C ILE A 636 3.90 25.77 2.94
N VAL A 637 3.07 26.40 2.11
CA VAL A 637 3.08 27.83 1.85
C VAL A 637 1.66 28.35 2.04
N THR A 638 1.48 29.27 3.00
CA THR A 638 0.20 29.91 3.25
C THR A 638 0.27 31.39 2.86
N LEU A 639 -0.54 31.78 1.88
CA LEU A 639 -0.66 33.16 1.39
C LEU A 639 -2.07 33.70 1.64
N ARG A 640 -2.17 35.02 1.81
CA ARG A 640 -3.43 35.76 1.80
C ARG A 640 -3.39 36.85 0.75
N LEU A 641 -4.53 37.11 0.11
CA LEU A 641 -4.69 38.18 -0.85
C LEU A 641 -4.96 39.50 -0.12
N ASP A 642 -4.01 40.43 -0.19
CA ASP A 642 -4.25 41.83 0.14
C ASP A 642 -4.99 42.47 -1.04
N LYS A 643 -6.33 42.48 -0.94
CA LYS A 643 -7.23 42.97 -1.99
C LYS A 643 -7.04 44.47 -2.28
N ALA A 644 -6.70 45.26 -1.27
CA ALA A 644 -6.50 46.70 -1.41
C ALA A 644 -5.27 47.02 -2.27
N HIS A 645 -4.19 46.26 -2.07
CA HIS A 645 -2.93 46.46 -2.81
C HIS A 645 -2.76 45.50 -3.98
N ARG A 646 -3.73 44.60 -4.22
CA ARG A 646 -3.69 43.56 -5.26
C ARG A 646 -2.42 42.71 -5.19
N ARG A 647 -2.07 42.25 -3.98
CA ARG A 647 -0.86 41.45 -3.77
C ARG A 647 -1.06 40.26 -2.86
N TRP A 648 -0.45 39.15 -3.22
CA TRP A 648 -0.28 38.01 -2.31
C TRP A 648 0.78 38.33 -1.26
N ARG A 649 0.45 38.05 0.01
CA ARG A 649 1.35 38.19 1.16
C ARG A 649 1.40 36.88 1.93
N ARG A 650 2.53 36.56 2.57
CA ARG A 650 2.58 35.44 3.52
C ARG A 650 1.58 35.69 4.64
N ALA A 651 0.80 34.67 4.96
CA ALA A 651 -0.17 34.67 6.04
C ALA A 651 0.40 34.02 7.31
N ALA A 652 1.33 33.07 7.15
CA ALA A 652 1.98 32.37 8.26
C ALA A 652 3.52 32.54 8.21
N ARG A 653 4.13 32.64 9.38
CA ARG A 653 5.58 32.71 9.57
C ARG A 653 6.22 31.35 9.90
N ASN A 654 5.41 30.39 10.36
CA ASN A 654 5.80 29.04 10.77
C ASN A 654 5.01 27.97 10.00
N ASP A 655 4.90 28.14 8.67
CA ASP A 655 4.27 27.11 7.84
C ASP A 655 4.85 25.72 8.14
N PRO A 656 4.01 24.67 8.22
CA PRO A 656 4.49 23.32 8.48
C PRO A 656 5.55 22.89 7.48
N ALA A 657 6.60 22.25 7.99
CA ALA A 657 7.72 21.78 7.19
C ALA A 657 7.39 20.60 6.25
N TRP A 658 6.12 20.28 6.01
CA TRP A 658 5.60 19.11 5.28
C TRP A 658 6.14 18.97 3.83
N SER A 659 7.42 18.66 3.72
CA SER A 659 8.28 18.75 2.55
C SER A 659 8.67 17.36 2.03
N ASN A 660 9.40 17.31 0.92
CA ASN A 660 9.85 16.03 0.35
C ASN A 660 10.75 15.26 1.34
N ASP A 661 11.58 15.98 2.09
CA ASP A 661 12.51 15.42 3.07
C ASP A 661 11.82 14.87 4.33
N HIS A 662 10.53 15.15 4.51
CA HIS A 662 9.72 14.70 5.65
C HIS A 662 8.63 13.68 5.24
N ALA A 663 8.81 12.97 4.12
CA ALA A 663 7.88 11.97 3.59
C ALA A 663 6.48 12.49 3.17
N TRP A 664 6.33 13.80 3.00
CA TRP A 664 5.08 14.41 2.51
C TRP A 664 4.93 14.40 0.99
N ALA A 665 5.85 13.72 0.29
CA ALA A 665 5.68 13.39 -1.13
C ALA A 665 4.85 12.11 -1.36
N ASP A 666 4.47 11.40 -0.29
CA ASP A 666 3.60 10.22 -0.35
C ASP A 666 2.13 10.61 -0.61
N ALA A 667 1.49 9.91 -1.55
CA ALA A 667 0.09 10.13 -1.92
C ALA A 667 -0.88 9.90 -0.76
N SER A 668 -0.59 9.00 0.18
CA SER A 668 -1.41 8.78 1.37
C SER A 668 -1.38 9.96 2.34
N ASN A 669 -0.40 10.87 2.20
CA ASN A 669 -0.27 12.09 3.00
C ASN A 669 -0.73 13.33 2.22
N TYR A 670 -0.09 13.68 1.09
CA TYR A 670 -0.36 14.97 0.45
C TYR A 670 -1.78 15.10 -0.10
N ARG A 671 -2.42 13.98 -0.49
CA ARG A 671 -3.81 13.99 -0.99
C ARG A 671 -4.84 14.24 0.11
N THR A 672 -4.41 14.22 1.37
CA THR A 672 -5.28 14.44 2.54
C THR A 672 -5.17 15.85 3.11
N ILE A 673 -4.23 16.66 2.61
CA ILE A 673 -4.05 18.05 3.04
C ILE A 673 -5.32 18.81 2.67
N GLN A 674 -5.96 19.42 3.65
CA GLN A 674 -7.21 20.17 3.49
C GLN A 674 -7.14 21.48 4.27
N ALA A 675 -7.33 22.59 3.56
CA ALA A 675 -7.53 23.90 4.14
C ALA A 675 -9.02 24.20 4.13
N VAL A 676 -9.59 24.52 5.29
CA VAL A 676 -11.04 24.71 5.44
C VAL A 676 -11.33 25.89 6.36
N GLU A 677 -12.36 26.65 6.00
CA GLU A 677 -12.92 27.70 6.85
C GLU A 677 -13.92 27.05 7.80
N ALA A 678 -13.84 27.37 9.09
CA ALA A 678 -14.87 27.00 10.06
C ALA A 678 -15.00 28.08 11.15
N GLY A 679 -16.21 28.62 11.34
CA GLY A 679 -16.48 29.61 12.38
C GLY A 679 -15.64 30.89 12.25
N GLY A 680 -15.30 31.31 11.04
CA GLY A 680 -14.46 32.48 10.74
C GLY A 680 -12.96 32.22 10.85
N GLU A 681 -12.53 30.99 11.12
CA GLU A 681 -11.12 30.63 11.29
C GLU A 681 -10.63 29.72 10.16
N LEU A 682 -9.32 29.83 9.85
CA LEU A 682 -8.67 28.95 8.88
C LEU A 682 -8.05 27.74 9.59
N TYR A 683 -8.47 26.55 9.18
CA TYR A 683 -7.89 25.29 9.63
C TYR A 683 -7.08 24.63 8.51
N LEU A 684 -6.04 23.91 8.91
CA LEU A 684 -5.23 23.05 8.05
C LEU A 684 -5.18 21.67 8.67
N LEU A 685 -5.71 20.69 7.95
CA LEU A 685 -5.75 19.30 8.36
C LEU A 685 -4.95 18.48 7.37
N ALA A 686 -4.25 17.48 7.88
CA ALA A 686 -3.68 16.46 7.02
C ALA A 686 -3.43 15.18 7.80
N ARG A 687 -3.43 14.06 7.09
CA ARG A 687 -3.02 12.77 7.60
C ARG A 687 -1.52 12.61 7.38
N ALA A 688 -0.81 12.31 8.45
CA ALA A 688 0.59 11.88 8.42
C ALA A 688 0.68 10.38 8.75
N ASN A 689 1.86 9.79 8.55
CA ASN A 689 2.13 8.38 8.87
C ASN A 689 1.74 8.00 10.31
N ARG A 690 1.83 8.94 11.26
CA ARG A 690 1.52 8.73 12.68
C ARG A 690 0.09 9.09 13.08
N GLY A 691 -0.72 9.65 12.19
CA GLY A 691 -2.10 10.06 12.48
C GLY A 691 -2.46 11.41 11.89
N MET A 692 -3.67 11.88 12.23
CA MET A 692 -4.14 13.20 11.82
C MET A 692 -3.36 14.33 12.51
N ILE A 693 -3.22 15.45 11.81
CA ILE A 693 -2.72 16.71 12.36
C ILE A 693 -3.74 17.78 12.04
N THR A 694 -4.25 18.46 13.09
CA THR A 694 -5.20 19.58 12.93
C THR A 694 -4.56 20.86 13.45
N LEU A 695 -4.37 21.84 12.57
CA LEU A 695 -3.82 23.16 12.87
C LEU A 695 -4.88 24.25 12.63
N ARG A 696 -4.80 25.34 13.39
CA ARG A 696 -5.56 26.57 13.19
C ARG A 696 -4.57 27.71 13.00
N LEU A 697 -4.82 28.60 12.04
CA LEU A 697 -4.03 29.79 11.85
C LEU A 697 -4.47 30.88 12.84
N ASP A 698 -3.61 31.24 13.79
CA ASP A 698 -3.76 32.47 14.54
C ASP A 698 -3.44 33.64 13.58
N ARG A 699 -4.47 34.34 13.11
CA ARG A 699 -4.36 35.41 12.10
C ARG A 699 -3.68 36.68 12.64
N GLU A 700 -3.71 36.91 13.95
CA GLU A 700 -3.05 38.07 14.59
C GLU A 700 -1.55 37.83 14.72
N LYS A 701 -1.16 36.64 15.17
CA LYS A 701 0.25 36.23 15.20
C LYS A 701 0.77 35.90 13.81
N GLY A 702 -0.09 35.53 12.87
CA GLY A 702 0.32 34.94 11.58
C GLY A 702 1.10 33.66 11.82
N ALA A 703 0.56 32.76 12.65
CA ALA A 703 1.21 31.51 13.00
C ALA A 703 0.23 30.34 13.14
N TRP A 704 0.60 29.18 12.62
CA TRP A 704 -0.13 27.93 12.84
C TRP A 704 0.07 27.42 14.25
N GLU A 705 -1.03 27.06 14.91
CA GLU A 705 -1.07 26.46 16.24
C GLU A 705 -1.85 25.15 16.17
N ARG A 706 -1.55 24.18 17.05
CA ARG A 706 -2.40 22.98 17.16
C ARG A 706 -3.81 23.42 17.50
N ALA A 707 -4.81 22.89 16.79
CA ALA A 707 -6.22 23.14 17.07
C ALA A 707 -6.74 22.15 18.12
N ALA A 708 -6.46 20.86 17.94
CA ALA A 708 -6.87 19.79 18.83
C ALA A 708 -5.79 19.43 19.86
N ARG A 709 -6.19 18.95 21.04
CA ARG A 709 -5.30 18.36 22.06
C ARG A 709 -4.82 16.98 21.61
N ASP A 710 -5.79 16.16 21.21
CA ASP A 710 -5.65 14.81 20.66
C ASP A 710 -6.28 14.77 19.28
N ASP A 711 -5.52 14.31 18.29
CA ASP A 711 -5.99 14.07 16.93
C ASP A 711 -6.32 12.57 16.74
N PRO A 712 -7.24 12.20 15.83
CA PRO A 712 -7.54 10.80 15.56
C PRO A 712 -6.30 10.01 15.13
N GLU A 713 -6.15 8.79 15.64
CA GLU A 713 -5.02 7.88 15.35
C GLU A 713 -5.12 7.22 13.95
N TRP A 714 -5.46 8.00 12.92
CA TRP A 714 -5.60 7.55 11.53
C TRP A 714 -4.23 7.40 10.85
N SER A 715 -3.40 6.53 11.40
CA SER A 715 -1.98 6.29 11.07
C SER A 715 -1.77 5.14 10.06
N ASP A 716 -0.53 4.96 9.59
CA ASP A 716 -0.14 3.80 8.75
C ASP A 716 -0.36 2.50 9.54
N ALA A 717 0.01 2.49 10.82
CA ALA A 717 -0.18 1.34 11.71
C ALA A 717 -1.66 0.95 11.85
N ALA A 718 -2.57 1.92 11.73
CA ALA A 718 -4.01 1.72 11.73
C ALA A 718 -4.60 1.46 10.33
N ARG A 719 -3.78 1.27 9.29
CA ARG A 719 -4.15 1.01 7.89
C ARG A 719 -4.95 2.13 7.23
N TRP A 720 -4.66 3.37 7.62
CA TRP A 720 -5.21 4.57 6.97
C TRP A 720 -4.40 5.04 5.77
N ASP A 721 -3.35 4.30 5.39
CA ASP A 721 -2.60 4.44 4.14
C ASP A 721 -3.28 3.73 2.95
N ASP A 722 -4.40 3.01 3.18
CA ASP A 722 -5.24 2.47 2.10
C ASP A 722 -6.01 3.60 1.39
N ILE A 723 -5.90 3.65 0.06
CA ILE A 723 -6.59 4.63 -0.78
C ILE A 723 -8.11 4.63 -0.60
N THR A 724 -8.73 3.48 -0.30
CA THR A 724 -10.18 3.43 -0.08
C THR A 724 -10.60 4.12 1.23
N ASN A 725 -9.63 4.42 2.12
CA ASN A 725 -9.83 5.13 3.36
C ASN A 725 -9.37 6.58 3.25
N TYR A 726 -8.09 6.85 2.97
CA TYR A 726 -7.57 8.23 3.00
C TYR A 726 -8.19 9.13 1.93
N ALA A 727 -8.60 8.59 0.78
CA ALA A 727 -9.25 9.38 -0.26
C ALA A 727 -10.66 9.87 0.13
N THR A 728 -11.20 9.38 1.24
CA THR A 728 -12.52 9.74 1.76
C THR A 728 -12.47 10.69 2.95
N ILE A 729 -11.27 11.02 3.45
CA ILE A 729 -11.10 11.97 4.54
C ILE A 729 -11.57 13.35 4.06
N GLN A 730 -12.50 13.95 4.79
CA GLN A 730 -13.08 15.25 4.47
C GLN A 730 -13.19 16.09 5.73
N ALA A 731 -12.63 17.29 5.67
CA ALA A 731 -12.81 18.32 6.68
C ALA A 731 -13.90 19.28 6.19
N VAL A 732 -14.93 19.50 7.00
CA VAL A 732 -16.04 20.41 6.67
C VAL A 732 -16.23 21.37 7.82
N GLY A 733 -16.10 22.65 7.51
CA GLY A 733 -16.42 23.70 8.47
C GLY A 733 -17.88 24.09 8.39
N THR A 734 -18.37 24.56 9.52
CA THR A 734 -19.72 25.10 9.70
C THR A 734 -19.61 26.30 10.62
N ASP A 735 -20.65 27.13 10.69
CA ASP A 735 -20.78 28.19 11.70
C ASP A 735 -20.70 27.65 13.14
N HIS A 736 -20.92 26.35 13.30
CA HIS A 736 -20.97 25.68 14.59
C HIS A 736 -19.70 24.89 14.94
N GLY A 737 -18.67 24.95 14.10
CA GLY A 737 -17.39 24.28 14.32
C GLY A 737 -16.96 23.40 13.16
N LEU A 738 -15.89 22.65 13.41
CA LEU A 738 -15.19 21.83 12.42
C LEU A 738 -15.58 20.36 12.56
N TYR A 739 -15.91 19.73 11.43
CA TYR A 739 -16.18 18.30 11.33
C TYR A 739 -15.09 17.60 10.52
N LEU A 740 -14.83 16.35 10.88
CA LEU A 740 -13.93 15.45 10.17
C LEU A 740 -14.67 14.15 9.91
N LEU A 741 -14.84 13.82 8.64
CA LEU A 741 -15.54 12.65 8.17
C LEU A 741 -14.58 11.76 7.40
N ALA A 742 -14.69 10.46 7.57
CA ALA A 742 -13.98 9.53 6.70
C ALA A 742 -14.67 8.17 6.68
N ARG A 743 -14.46 7.44 5.59
CA ARG A 743 -14.91 6.08 5.42
C ARG A 743 -13.76 5.15 5.80
N ALA A 744 -13.98 4.33 6.83
CA ALA A 744 -13.05 3.27 7.24
C ALA A 744 -13.50 1.91 6.69
N ASN A 745 -12.66 0.89 6.85
CA ASN A 745 -12.98 -0.50 6.50
C ASN A 745 -14.30 -1.00 7.14
N ARG A 746 -14.70 -0.45 8.30
CA ARG A 746 -15.91 -0.82 9.06
C ARG A 746 -17.12 0.09 8.84
N GLY A 747 -17.00 1.19 8.12
CA GLY A 747 -18.08 2.16 7.89
C GLY A 747 -17.63 3.60 8.01
N MET A 748 -18.58 4.54 7.93
CA MET A 748 -18.32 5.96 8.14
C MET A 748 -17.93 6.26 9.59
N ILE A 749 -17.10 7.28 9.76
CA ILE A 749 -16.76 7.88 11.04
C ILE A 749 -17.00 9.39 10.88
N THR A 750 -17.87 9.95 11.72
CA THR A 750 -18.12 11.39 11.77
C THR A 750 -17.67 11.95 13.11
N LEU A 751 -16.65 12.81 13.08
CA LEU A 751 -16.13 13.50 14.25
C LEU A 751 -16.43 15.00 14.16
N TRP A 752 -16.62 15.63 15.30
CA TRP A 752 -16.65 17.09 15.43
C TRP A 752 -15.62 17.52 16.46
N LEU A 753 -14.95 18.64 16.21
CA LEU A 753 -13.98 19.20 17.12
C LEU A 753 -14.71 20.12 18.10
N ASP A 754 -14.79 19.72 19.38
CA ASP A 754 -15.38 20.57 20.41
C ASP A 754 -14.47 21.79 20.66
N PRO A 755 -14.95 23.02 20.40
CA PRO A 755 -14.14 24.22 20.59
C PRO A 755 -13.74 24.47 22.05
N HIS A 756 -14.47 23.93 23.03
CA HIS A 756 -14.19 24.14 24.46
C HIS A 756 -13.13 23.17 24.96
N SER A 757 -13.38 21.86 24.82
CA SER A 757 -12.42 20.84 25.25
C SER A 757 -11.21 20.73 24.32
N ARG A 758 -11.37 21.16 23.05
CA ARG A 758 -10.41 21.01 21.95
C ARG A 758 -10.10 19.54 21.66
N ARG A 759 -11.12 18.68 21.77
CA ARG A 759 -11.03 17.24 21.52
C ARG A 759 -11.99 16.85 20.40
N TRP A 760 -11.60 15.83 19.63
CA TRP A 760 -12.49 15.23 18.65
C TRP A 760 -13.48 14.30 19.33
N GLU A 761 -14.76 14.50 19.06
CA GLU A 761 -15.85 13.69 19.60
C GLU A 761 -16.70 13.11 18.46
N ARG A 762 -17.39 12.00 18.72
CA ARG A 762 -18.37 11.47 17.77
C ARG A 762 -19.53 12.46 17.60
N ALA A 763 -19.75 12.88 16.37
CA ALA A 763 -20.87 13.76 16.01
C ALA A 763 -22.18 12.98 15.91
N ALA A 764 -22.12 11.70 15.52
CA ALA A 764 -23.27 10.83 15.39
C ALA A 764 -23.07 9.45 16.06
N GLY A 765 -24.15 8.89 16.59
CA GLY A 765 -24.18 7.53 17.15
C GLY A 765 -24.45 6.43 16.10
N ASN A 766 -25.01 6.80 14.95
CA ASN A 766 -25.52 5.88 13.93
C ASN A 766 -24.87 6.12 12.55
N ASP A 767 -23.56 6.38 12.52
CA ASP A 767 -22.82 6.57 11.27
C ASP A 767 -23.15 5.48 10.22
N PRO A 768 -23.33 5.84 8.93
CA PRO A 768 -23.66 4.89 7.90
C PRO A 768 -22.68 3.72 7.83
N ARG A 769 -23.22 2.51 7.68
CA ARG A 769 -22.42 1.27 7.65
C ARG A 769 -21.47 1.16 6.45
N TRP A 770 -21.51 2.06 5.46
CA TRP A 770 -20.78 2.07 4.18
C TRP A 770 -19.35 1.49 4.25
N SER A 771 -19.25 0.17 4.26
CA SER A 771 -18.03 -0.59 4.58
C SER A 771 -17.64 -1.49 3.42
N ASP A 772 -16.45 -2.09 3.51
CA ASP A 772 -15.92 -2.98 2.48
C ASP A 772 -16.86 -4.16 2.21
N SER A 773 -17.43 -4.74 3.28
CA SER A 773 -18.34 -5.88 3.20
C SER A 773 -19.68 -5.54 2.52
N TYR A 774 -19.99 -4.25 2.35
CA TYR A 774 -21.17 -3.76 1.64
C TYR A 774 -20.82 -3.15 0.27
N GLY A 775 -19.63 -3.43 -0.28
CA GLY A 775 -19.25 -3.01 -1.64
C GLY A 775 -18.67 -1.60 -1.76
N TRP A 776 -18.37 -0.92 -0.64
CA TRP A 776 -17.83 0.45 -0.64
C TRP A 776 -16.32 0.53 -0.89
N ARG A 777 -15.70 -0.55 -1.39
CA ARG A 777 -14.37 -0.52 -2.01
C ARG A 777 -14.39 -0.06 -3.45
N ASP A 778 -15.57 0.05 -4.07
CA ASP A 778 -15.71 0.52 -5.46
C ASP A 778 -15.46 2.03 -5.56
N PRO A 779 -14.51 2.50 -6.40
CA PRO A 779 -14.30 3.90 -6.67
C PRO A 779 -15.56 4.66 -7.08
N SER A 780 -16.50 4.06 -7.82
CA SER A 780 -17.75 4.72 -8.21
C SER A 780 -18.67 5.05 -7.02
N ASN A 781 -18.37 4.51 -5.84
CA ASN A 781 -19.11 4.72 -4.61
C ASN A 781 -18.31 5.60 -3.65
N TYR A 782 -17.12 5.16 -3.21
CA TYR A 782 -16.40 5.88 -2.15
C TYR A 782 -15.88 7.26 -2.58
N THR A 783 -15.62 7.47 -3.87
CA THR A 783 -15.18 8.80 -4.38
C THR A 783 -16.33 9.81 -4.48
N THR A 784 -17.58 9.36 -4.33
CA THR A 784 -18.78 10.20 -4.39
C THR A 784 -19.29 10.64 -3.02
N ILE A 785 -18.67 10.14 -1.95
CA ILE A 785 -19.00 10.56 -0.59
C ILE A 785 -18.65 12.05 -0.50
N GLN A 786 -19.59 12.87 -0.04
CA GLN A 786 -19.41 14.31 0.13
C GLN A 786 -20.14 14.77 1.37
N ALA A 787 -19.51 15.64 2.15
CA ALA A 787 -20.16 16.35 3.23
C ALA A 787 -20.26 17.85 2.90
N VAL A 788 -21.45 18.41 3.05
CA VAL A 788 -21.76 19.79 2.67
C VAL A 788 -22.61 20.43 3.74
N GLU A 789 -22.23 21.62 4.19
CA GLU A 789 -23.06 22.46 5.05
C GLU A 789 -24.01 23.27 4.17
N ALA A 790 -25.29 23.28 4.50
CA ALA A 790 -26.25 24.18 3.87
C ALA A 790 -27.36 24.59 4.84
N GLY A 791 -27.56 25.91 5.01
CA GLY A 791 -28.64 26.46 5.83
C GLY A 791 -28.55 26.07 7.31
N GLY A 792 -27.34 25.97 7.85
CA GLY A 792 -27.05 25.57 9.24
C GLY A 792 -27.06 24.05 9.46
N THR A 793 -27.20 23.25 8.40
CA THR A 793 -27.33 21.79 8.48
C THR A 793 -26.19 21.10 7.74
N LEU A 794 -25.52 20.16 8.42
CA LEU A 794 -24.54 19.28 7.78
C LEU A 794 -25.26 18.13 7.06
N TYR A 795 -25.01 18.01 5.76
CA TYR A 795 -25.49 16.93 4.92
C TYR A 795 -24.33 15.98 4.56
N LEU A 796 -24.66 14.70 4.43
CA LEU A 796 -23.78 13.66 3.91
C LEU A 796 -24.45 13.04 2.68
N LEU A 797 -23.79 13.17 1.54
CA LEU A 797 -24.22 12.65 0.26
C LEU A 797 -23.31 11.50 -0.13
N ALA A 798 -23.88 10.46 -0.75
CA ALA A 798 -23.09 9.45 -1.42
C ALA A 798 -23.94 8.74 -2.48
N ARG A 799 -23.29 8.42 -3.60
CA ARG A 799 -23.94 7.71 -4.70
C ARG A 799 -24.15 6.24 -4.33
N LEU A 800 -25.37 5.76 -4.55
CA LEU A 800 -25.71 4.33 -4.57
C LEU A 800 -26.06 3.90 -6.00
N ASN A 801 -26.15 2.60 -6.24
CA ASN A 801 -26.60 2.05 -7.51
C ASN A 801 -28.00 2.59 -7.92
N ALA A 802 -28.87 2.83 -6.94
CA ALA A 802 -30.23 3.36 -7.14
C ALA A 802 -30.31 4.90 -7.21
N GLY A 803 -29.17 5.61 -7.14
CA GLY A 803 -29.09 7.07 -7.16
C GLY A 803 -28.44 7.65 -5.89
N THR A 804 -28.31 8.97 -5.85
CA THR A 804 -27.62 9.66 -4.74
C THR A 804 -28.47 9.68 -3.48
N LYS A 805 -27.93 9.08 -2.41
CA LYS A 805 -28.51 9.13 -1.06
C LYS A 805 -28.04 10.39 -0.33
N ILE A 806 -28.94 10.99 0.43
CA ILE A 806 -28.66 12.16 1.26
C ILE A 806 -29.14 11.97 2.69
N LEU A 807 -28.25 12.25 3.63
CA LEU A 807 -28.51 12.24 5.06
C LEU A 807 -28.27 13.64 5.61
N ARG A 808 -29.06 14.08 6.59
CA ARG A 808 -28.81 15.27 7.39
C ARG A 808 -28.40 14.87 8.80
N LEU A 809 -27.46 15.59 9.38
CA LEU A 809 -27.08 15.40 10.79
C LEU A 809 -28.09 16.12 11.69
N ASP A 810 -28.81 15.35 12.49
CA ASP A 810 -29.62 15.88 13.57
C ASP A 810 -28.74 16.02 14.83
N ARG A 811 -28.36 17.26 15.15
CA ARG A 811 -27.44 17.56 16.25
C ARG A 811 -28.05 17.31 17.63
N GLY A 812 -29.38 17.43 17.76
CA GLY A 812 -30.09 17.20 19.02
C GLY A 812 -30.10 15.72 19.40
N THR A 813 -30.35 14.86 18.43
CA THR A 813 -30.34 13.39 18.61
C THR A 813 -28.98 12.74 18.32
N LYS A 814 -27.97 13.54 17.92
CA LYS A 814 -26.65 13.07 17.46
C LYS A 814 -26.78 11.90 16.49
N SER A 815 -27.60 12.06 15.45
CA SER A 815 -27.93 10.98 14.53
C SER A 815 -28.09 11.48 13.10
N TRP A 816 -27.64 10.68 12.14
CA TRP A 816 -27.95 10.86 10.72
C TRP A 816 -29.38 10.42 10.42
N VAL A 817 -30.12 11.28 9.73
CA VAL A 817 -31.51 11.06 9.31
C VAL A 817 -31.61 11.27 7.80
N GLU A 818 -32.42 10.46 7.11
CA GLU A 818 -32.65 10.63 5.68
C GLU A 818 -33.30 12.00 5.40
N ALA A 819 -32.68 12.79 4.54
CA ALA A 819 -33.16 14.15 4.25
C ALA A 819 -34.18 14.17 3.09
N ALA A 820 -34.01 13.26 2.13
CA ALA A 820 -34.92 13.10 1.00
C ALA A 820 -34.77 11.69 0.41
N THR A 821 -35.77 11.28 -0.38
CA THR A 821 -35.62 10.14 -1.28
C THR A 821 -34.43 10.35 -2.23
N ASN A 822 -33.85 9.26 -2.73
CA ASN A 822 -32.73 9.32 -3.67
C ASN A 822 -33.01 10.29 -4.83
N ALA A 823 -31.95 10.99 -5.27
CA ALA A 823 -32.05 11.87 -6.42
C ALA A 823 -32.48 11.08 -7.67
N PRO A 824 -33.44 11.59 -8.46
CA PRO A 824 -33.90 10.88 -9.64
C PRO A 824 -32.90 10.97 -10.79
N GLY A 825 -32.67 9.86 -11.48
CA GLY A 825 -31.94 9.83 -12.75
C GLY A 825 -30.41 9.78 -12.66
N ASP A 826 -29.83 9.61 -11.46
CA ASP A 826 -28.37 9.52 -11.23
C ASP A 826 -27.88 8.13 -10.76
N GLY A 827 -28.71 7.10 -10.92
CA GLY A 827 -28.37 5.70 -10.65
C GLY A 827 -27.58 4.99 -11.76
N ASP A 828 -27.19 3.74 -11.52
CA ASP A 828 -26.44 2.88 -12.46
C ASP A 828 -27.21 2.69 -13.78
N ASP A 829 -28.53 2.52 -13.70
CA ASP A 829 -29.42 2.33 -14.85
C ASP A 829 -29.41 3.53 -15.82
N HIS A 830 -28.87 4.68 -15.37
CA HIS A 830 -28.75 5.91 -16.13
C HIS A 830 -27.29 6.21 -16.53
N GLY A 831 -26.37 5.25 -16.31
CA GLY A 831 -24.96 5.30 -16.72
C GLY A 831 -24.04 6.11 -15.79
N TRP A 832 -24.48 6.40 -14.57
CA TRP A 832 -23.71 7.20 -13.60
C TRP A 832 -22.63 6.43 -12.86
N ASN A 833 -22.43 5.15 -13.17
CA ASN A 833 -21.25 4.39 -12.77
C ASN A 833 -20.01 4.70 -13.64
N SER A 834 -20.14 5.56 -14.67
CA SER A 834 -19.01 6.07 -15.44
C SER A 834 -18.24 7.19 -14.71
N ALA A 835 -16.91 7.13 -14.74
CA ALA A 835 -16.03 8.14 -14.16
C ALA A 835 -16.28 9.55 -14.68
N SER A 836 -16.63 9.69 -15.96
CA SER A 836 -16.95 10.98 -16.58
C SER A 836 -18.28 11.60 -16.12
N ARG A 837 -18.98 10.93 -15.19
CA ARG A 837 -20.26 11.37 -14.61
C ARG A 837 -20.20 11.40 -13.10
N TYR A 838 -19.86 10.29 -12.42
CA TYR A 838 -19.83 10.31 -10.95
C TYR A 838 -18.78 11.28 -10.38
N ALA A 839 -17.67 11.54 -11.09
CA ALA A 839 -16.67 12.52 -10.66
C ALA A 839 -17.18 13.97 -10.74
N THR A 840 -18.31 14.20 -11.41
CA THR A 840 -18.95 15.51 -11.56
C THR A 840 -20.14 15.73 -10.63
N LEU A 841 -20.50 14.73 -9.80
CA LEU A 841 -21.53 14.88 -8.77
C LEU A 841 -21.01 15.78 -7.65
N HIS A 842 -21.60 16.96 -7.47
CA HIS A 842 -21.15 17.97 -6.50
C HIS A 842 -22.36 18.52 -5.74
N GLY A 843 -22.32 18.45 -4.41
CA GLY A 843 -23.22 19.17 -3.54
C GLY A 843 -22.73 20.60 -3.31
N VAL A 844 -23.59 21.61 -3.51
CA VAL A 844 -23.25 23.01 -3.29
C VAL A 844 -24.35 23.73 -2.53
N GLU A 845 -23.95 24.49 -1.52
CA GLU A 845 -24.79 25.48 -0.85
C GLU A 845 -24.85 26.76 -1.69
N ALA A 846 -26.05 27.30 -1.91
CA ALA A 846 -26.25 28.65 -2.42
C ALA A 846 -27.54 29.25 -1.85
N GLY A 847 -27.46 30.46 -1.29
CA GLY A 847 -28.61 31.18 -0.75
C GLY A 847 -29.38 30.39 0.33
N GLY A 848 -28.66 29.67 1.19
CA GLY A 848 -29.17 28.82 2.27
C GLY A 848 -29.77 27.50 1.79
N ARG A 849 -29.58 27.12 0.52
CA ARG A 849 -30.20 25.94 -0.10
C ARG A 849 -29.14 25.00 -0.64
N LEU A 850 -29.39 23.71 -0.49
CA LEU A 850 -28.54 22.67 -1.05
C LEU A 850 -28.96 22.34 -2.50
N PHE A 851 -27.99 22.38 -3.39
CA PHE A 851 -28.09 21.92 -4.77
C PHE A 851 -27.21 20.68 -4.97
N LEU A 852 -27.70 19.74 -5.78
CA LEU A 852 -26.93 18.61 -6.29
C LEU A 852 -26.78 18.81 -7.80
N LEU A 853 -25.53 18.90 -8.23
CA LEU A 853 -25.16 19.09 -9.63
C LEU A 853 -24.45 17.85 -10.14
N GLY A 854 -24.61 17.56 -11.43
CA GLY A 854 -23.82 16.53 -12.08
C GLY A 854 -23.97 16.57 -13.59
N ARG A 855 -22.98 16.03 -14.29
CA ARG A 855 -22.96 15.94 -15.75
C ARG A 855 -23.48 14.56 -16.19
N GLY A 856 -24.67 14.56 -16.79
CA GLY A 856 -25.24 13.38 -17.45
C GLY A 856 -24.76 13.22 -18.90
N LYS A 857 -25.31 12.22 -19.61
CA LYS A 857 -25.05 12.03 -21.05
C LYS A 857 -25.42 13.25 -21.89
N ASP A 858 -26.53 13.90 -21.56
CA ASP A 858 -27.16 14.93 -22.39
C ASP A 858 -26.79 16.36 -21.95
N GLY A 859 -26.06 16.52 -20.84
CA GLY A 859 -25.68 17.83 -20.31
C GLY A 859 -25.64 17.85 -18.78
N MET A 860 -25.54 19.05 -18.23
CA MET A 860 -25.64 19.24 -16.79
C MET A 860 -27.06 18.93 -16.29
N VAL A 861 -27.15 18.45 -15.06
CA VAL A 861 -28.40 18.27 -14.32
C VAL A 861 -28.23 18.97 -12.98
N THR A 862 -29.26 19.68 -12.55
CA THR A 862 -29.23 20.44 -11.29
C THR A 862 -30.52 20.19 -10.54
N HIS A 863 -30.39 19.65 -9.33
CA HIS A 863 -31.50 19.44 -8.42
C HIS A 863 -31.35 20.34 -7.20
N ARG A 864 -32.44 20.89 -6.70
CA ARG A 864 -32.52 21.60 -5.41
C ARG A 864 -33.19 20.67 -4.40
N LEU A 865 -32.63 20.59 -3.20
CA LEU A 865 -33.29 19.92 -2.10
C LEU A 865 -34.47 20.75 -1.60
N ASP A 866 -35.66 20.16 -1.56
CA ASP A 866 -36.81 20.66 -0.79
C ASP A 866 -36.91 19.86 0.51
N PRO A 867 -36.36 20.38 1.62
CA PRO A 867 -36.34 19.65 2.88
C PRO A 867 -37.73 19.52 3.52
N ALA A 868 -38.67 20.43 3.22
CA ALA A 868 -40.04 20.36 3.75
C ALA A 868 -40.83 19.22 3.12
N ARG A 869 -40.58 18.95 1.83
CA ARG A 869 -41.22 17.84 1.09
C ARG A 869 -40.39 16.56 1.08
N GLY A 870 -39.14 16.60 1.54
CA GLY A 870 -38.22 15.46 1.54
C GLY A 870 -37.90 14.96 0.11
N LYS A 871 -37.76 15.87 -0.85
CA LYS A 871 -37.58 15.55 -2.27
C LYS A 871 -36.59 16.46 -2.98
N TRP A 872 -36.02 15.95 -4.07
CA TRP A 872 -35.25 16.73 -5.03
C TRP A 872 -36.18 17.35 -6.08
N VAL A 873 -35.96 18.62 -6.40
CA VAL A 873 -36.68 19.37 -7.42
C VAL A 873 -35.71 19.70 -8.55
N LEU A 874 -36.01 19.28 -9.78
CA LEU A 874 -35.20 19.64 -10.95
C LEU A 874 -35.27 21.15 -11.17
N VAL A 875 -34.10 21.76 -11.33
CA VAL A 875 -33.94 23.22 -11.48
C VAL A 875 -33.56 23.54 -12.91
N ALA A 876 -34.39 24.34 -13.56
CA ALA A 876 -34.26 24.79 -14.96
C ALA A 876 -34.27 23.66 -16.00
N LYS A 877 -35.00 23.85 -17.11
CA LYS A 877 -34.98 22.88 -18.23
C LYS A 877 -33.78 23.07 -19.16
N ASP A 878 -33.20 24.27 -19.17
CA ASP A 878 -32.13 24.68 -20.09
C ASP A 878 -30.75 24.56 -19.43
N ALA A 879 -30.33 23.34 -19.12
CA ALA A 879 -29.03 23.13 -18.48
C ALA A 879 -27.86 23.42 -19.43
N PRO A 880 -26.67 23.80 -18.90
CA PRO A 880 -25.46 23.93 -19.70
C PRO A 880 -25.22 22.68 -20.59
N PRO A 881 -24.95 22.85 -21.90
CA PRO A 881 -24.90 21.75 -22.88
C PRO A 881 -23.58 20.95 -22.82
N TRP A 882 -23.10 20.63 -21.61
CA TRP A 882 -21.85 19.91 -21.35
C TRP A 882 -22.05 18.38 -21.45
N SER A 883 -22.49 17.93 -22.63
CA SER A 883 -22.90 16.54 -22.90
C SER A 883 -21.78 15.68 -23.49
N ASP A 884 -21.98 14.36 -23.53
CA ASP A 884 -21.08 13.42 -24.23
C ASP A 884 -20.93 13.76 -25.72
N ALA A 885 -22.04 14.10 -26.38
CA ALA A 885 -22.05 14.46 -27.80
C ALA A 885 -21.20 15.71 -28.12
N HIS A 886 -20.93 16.53 -27.11
CA HIS A 886 -20.12 17.75 -27.21
C HIS A 886 -18.70 17.55 -26.65
N GLY A 887 -18.26 16.31 -26.44
CA GLY A 887 -16.89 15.95 -26.03
C GLY A 887 -16.63 16.03 -24.52
N TRP A 888 -17.63 16.35 -23.70
CA TRP A 888 -17.45 16.53 -22.25
C TRP A 888 -17.28 15.22 -21.47
N ALA A 889 -17.21 14.08 -22.14
CA ALA A 889 -16.79 12.83 -21.53
C ALA A 889 -15.25 12.77 -21.31
N ASP A 890 -14.48 13.69 -21.91
CA ASP A 890 -13.03 13.78 -21.73
C ASP A 890 -12.68 14.39 -20.36
N ARG A 891 -11.71 13.76 -19.66
CA ARG A 891 -11.23 14.18 -18.35
C ARG A 891 -10.69 15.61 -18.36
N ALA A 892 -10.02 16.03 -19.43
CA ALA A 892 -9.49 17.39 -19.56
C ALA A 892 -10.57 18.49 -19.54
N TYR A 893 -11.85 18.10 -19.65
CA TYR A 893 -12.99 19.01 -19.59
C TYR A 893 -13.86 18.73 -18.35
N PHE A 894 -14.33 17.50 -18.11
CA PHE A 894 -15.23 17.25 -16.98
C PHE A 894 -14.57 17.44 -15.60
N ALA A 895 -13.25 17.19 -15.49
CA ALA A 895 -12.53 17.40 -14.22
C ALA A 895 -12.41 18.88 -13.84
N THR A 896 -12.67 19.79 -14.80
CA THR A 896 -12.56 21.24 -14.61
C THR A 896 -13.87 21.90 -14.21
N ILE A 897 -14.96 21.13 -14.11
CA ILE A 897 -16.26 21.65 -13.70
C ILE A 897 -16.15 22.09 -12.23
N GLN A 898 -16.36 23.38 -12.00
CA GLN A 898 -16.37 24.03 -10.71
C GLN A 898 -17.76 24.62 -10.46
N SER A 899 -18.30 24.40 -9.27
CA SER A 899 -19.56 24.96 -8.82
C SER A 899 -19.33 25.86 -7.61
N VAL A 900 -19.88 27.08 -7.66
CA VAL A 900 -19.72 28.07 -6.59
C VAL A 900 -21.08 28.61 -6.23
N GLY A 901 -21.44 28.55 -4.95
CA GLY A 901 -22.60 29.24 -4.43
C GLY A 901 -22.22 30.54 -3.72
N THR A 902 -23.15 31.48 -3.77
CA THR A 902 -23.13 32.69 -2.95
C THR A 902 -24.53 32.90 -2.36
N ALA A 903 -24.68 33.89 -1.49
CA ALA A 903 -25.99 34.33 -1.03
C ALA A 903 -26.93 34.73 -2.20
N ASP A 904 -26.36 35.21 -3.31
CA ASP A 904 -27.07 35.81 -4.44
C ASP A 904 -27.22 34.87 -5.66
N GLY A 905 -26.73 33.63 -5.58
CA GLY A 905 -26.95 32.64 -6.64
C GLY A 905 -25.91 31.52 -6.73
N LEU A 906 -26.13 30.67 -7.74
CA LEU A 906 -25.31 29.50 -8.05
C LEU A 906 -24.60 29.72 -9.39
N TYR A 907 -23.32 29.41 -9.45
CA TYR A 907 -22.45 29.61 -10.60
C TYR A 907 -21.76 28.31 -10.99
N LEU A 908 -21.61 28.11 -12.29
CA LEU A 908 -20.88 27.00 -12.88
C LEU A 908 -19.76 27.55 -13.76
N PHE A 909 -18.57 26.98 -13.64
CA PHE A 909 -17.41 27.29 -14.48
C PHE A 909 -16.79 26.00 -14.97
N ALA A 910 -16.36 25.97 -16.22
CA ALA A 910 -15.65 24.82 -16.74
C ALA A 910 -14.84 25.20 -17.98
N ARG A 911 -13.88 24.35 -18.31
CA ARG A 911 -13.02 24.48 -19.47
C ARG A 911 -13.43 23.51 -20.57
N SER A 912 -13.42 23.98 -21.81
CA SER A 912 -13.44 23.12 -23.00
C SER A 912 -12.18 23.34 -23.84
N LYS A 913 -12.07 22.61 -24.96
CA LYS A 913 -11.04 22.79 -25.99
C LYS A 913 -10.77 24.26 -26.35
N SER A 914 -11.83 25.07 -26.43
CA SER A 914 -11.74 26.48 -26.84
C SER A 914 -11.49 27.47 -25.70
N GLY A 915 -11.49 27.04 -24.44
CA GLY A 915 -11.23 27.91 -23.27
C GLY A 915 -12.25 27.77 -22.15
N MET A 916 -12.30 28.75 -21.25
CA MET A 916 -13.23 28.77 -20.13
C MET A 916 -14.63 29.24 -20.52
N PHE A 917 -15.63 28.67 -19.85
CA PHE A 917 -17.05 29.00 -19.94
C PHE A 917 -17.65 29.04 -18.55
N GLY A 918 -18.81 29.66 -18.44
CA GLY A 918 -19.57 29.62 -17.21
C GLY A 918 -20.98 30.13 -17.35
N TYR A 919 -21.76 29.80 -16.34
CA TYR A 919 -23.19 30.05 -16.26
C TYR A 919 -23.55 30.52 -14.86
N ARG A 920 -24.58 31.36 -14.76
CA ARG A 920 -25.24 31.75 -13.51
C ARG A 920 -26.68 31.26 -13.53
N LEU A 921 -27.13 30.69 -12.42
CA LEU A 921 -28.52 30.33 -12.25
C LEU A 921 -29.33 31.55 -11.80
N MET A 922 -30.39 31.87 -12.54
CA MET A 922 -31.30 32.99 -12.29
C MET A 922 -32.70 32.48 -11.95
N ARG A 923 -33.40 33.20 -11.06
CA ARG A 923 -34.81 32.97 -10.74
C ARG A 923 -35.71 33.85 -11.58
#